data_AF-A0A444Z747-F1
#
_entry.id   AF-A0A444Z747-F1
#
_cell.length_a   1.000
_cell.length_b   1.000
_cell.length_c   1.000
_cell.angle_alpha   90.00
_cell.angle_beta   90.00
_cell.angle_gamma   90.00
#
_symmetry.space_group_name_H-M   'P 1'
#
loop_
_entity.id
_entity.type
_entity.pdbx_description
1 polymer ?
#
loop_
_entity_poly.entity_id
_entity_poly.type
_entity_poly.pdbx_seq_one_letter_code
_entity_poly.pdbx_strand_id
1 'polypeptide(L)'
;MLRLWMGYLKLVELFVSSLVHLLYGFYIFSSAVAGDLSESLNEILYQKPKKIVDVVNKVSEKRIISADEENSAASTNGYDLPPIVLVHGIFGFGKGKLGALSYFAGAEKKDERVLVPDLGSLTSVHDRARELFYYLKGGQVDYGEEHSTACGHSQFGRIYEQGHYPEWDEDHPIHFVGHSAGAQVVRVMQQMLADKAFKGYENTSEHWVLSLTALSGALNGTTRTYLDGMRPEDGVSLKNVCLLQICRIGVLIYDWFDIPWLKNYYNFGFDHFNMSWKKAGISGLVDCLLGNAGPFASGDWILPDLTIQGTIKLNSQLRTFPDTYYFSYATKRTRKVRGITVPSGILGIHPLLFVRVLQMSQWTYPPNAPLPYKGYRDEDWHDNDGAMNTISMTHPRLPIEHPSHFVENDSDCQPLEPGIWYYKERAGVQFDLIYDSIFERCRKHVFRKKLPTVPNEMIAIWATYQHLVELVVSYLVHFLCEFYYFGLAFAGEISHALEEFPHFLRPNISNVGTGDETIPKGQRESKVDNDLPTIVWVHGFLGFGPFDKRRLGSLSNFAGAENEDQRVLVPYLGSLPSVYDRARELFYYLKGGQVDYGEEHSKTCGHSQFGRIYERGHYPDWDEEHPIHFVGHSGGAQVVRVLQQMLADKAFKGYGNTSENWVLSITSLSGTLNGTTRTYIDGMEPGDGRSLKPICMLQLFRIAVIIYDWLDIWMLKKRYNFGLDHFDLSWRKKGILGIWKCLIGKEGPFCSGDWILPDLTIQGCIRLNKHIRTFPKTYYMSYATKRTWKLMGFTIHSSMVKITPLLFLRVLQMAQWCYPSHLTPPYKGYRDGDWQENDGAVNTISMTHPRFPIEHPNCFLQNDSSLIKPGIWYYKVVEGDHIPFIVNHKRAKPPFDEQAYT
;
A
#
# COMPACT_ATOMS: atom_id res chain seq x y z
N MET A 1 17.98 0.67 -26.24
CA MET A 1 17.09 -0.44 -25.86
C MET A 1 17.40 -0.98 -24.46
N LEU A 2 18.50 -1.72 -24.24
CA LEU A 2 18.79 -2.36 -22.93
C LEU A 2 18.93 -1.38 -21.75
N ARG A 3 19.59 -0.23 -21.93
CA ARG A 3 19.73 0.81 -20.88
C ARG A 3 18.39 1.48 -20.51
N LEU A 4 17.52 1.69 -21.49
CA LEU A 4 16.17 2.25 -21.27
C LEU A 4 15.27 1.24 -20.54
N TRP A 5 15.35 -0.04 -20.93
CA TRP A 5 14.66 -1.15 -20.26
C TRP A 5 15.10 -1.32 -18.81
N MET A 6 16.41 -1.24 -18.54
CA MET A 6 16.96 -1.30 -17.17
C MET A 6 16.59 -0.06 -16.35
N GLY A 7 16.48 1.12 -16.96
CA GLY A 7 15.98 2.33 -16.30
C GLY A 7 14.50 2.21 -15.90
N TYR A 8 13.67 1.68 -16.80
CA TYR A 8 12.25 1.41 -16.57
C TYR A 8 12.03 0.42 -15.41
N LEU A 9 12.77 -0.71 -15.39
CA LEU A 9 12.69 -1.69 -14.30
C LEU A 9 13.08 -1.11 -12.94
N LYS A 10 14.02 -0.17 -12.90
CA LYS A 10 14.40 0.53 -11.65
C LYS A 10 13.32 1.50 -11.17
N LEU A 11 12.65 2.22 -12.07
CA LEU A 11 11.53 3.09 -11.72
C LEU A 11 10.32 2.30 -11.21
N VAL A 12 10.07 1.15 -11.84
CA VAL A 12 9.10 0.14 -11.42
C VAL A 12 9.38 -0.35 -10.00
N GLU A 13 10.60 -0.78 -9.72
CA GLU A 13 11.00 -1.29 -8.41
C GLU A 13 10.90 -0.20 -7.35
N LEU A 14 11.30 1.02 -7.71
CA LEU A 14 11.15 2.20 -6.85
C LEU A 14 9.69 2.46 -6.50
N PHE A 15 8.79 2.51 -7.49
CA PHE A 15 7.36 2.73 -7.27
C PHE A 15 6.75 1.66 -6.37
N VAL A 16 7.01 0.38 -6.66
CA VAL A 16 6.51 -0.74 -5.85
C VAL A 16 7.05 -0.65 -4.43
N SER A 17 8.36 -0.41 -4.27
CA SER A 17 8.98 -0.29 -2.96
C SER A 17 8.38 0.88 -2.17
N SER A 18 8.21 2.06 -2.78
CA SER A 18 7.62 3.23 -2.14
C SER A 18 6.19 2.99 -1.70
N LEU A 19 5.39 2.35 -2.55
CA LEU A 19 3.98 2.04 -2.27
C LEU A 19 3.85 1.02 -1.13
N VAL A 20 4.69 -0.01 -1.14
CA VAL A 20 4.77 -1.01 -0.07
C VAL A 20 5.14 -0.38 1.27
N HIS A 21 6.15 0.50 1.30
CA HIS A 21 6.55 1.19 2.53
C HIS A 21 5.48 2.17 3.03
N LEU A 22 4.85 2.93 2.13
CA LEU A 22 3.77 3.85 2.49
C LEU A 22 2.59 3.12 3.12
N LEU A 23 2.15 2.02 2.50
CA LEU A 23 1.00 1.26 2.97
C LEU A 23 1.30 0.50 4.26
N TYR A 24 2.53 0.00 4.42
CA TYR A 24 2.91 -0.59 5.68
C TYR A 24 3.00 0.43 6.81
N GLY A 25 3.53 1.63 6.53
CA GLY A 25 3.50 2.74 7.49
C GLY A 25 2.07 3.08 7.90
N PHE A 26 1.15 3.15 6.92
CA PHE A 26 -0.27 3.35 7.20
C PHE A 26 -0.89 2.19 7.99
N TYR A 27 -0.52 0.94 7.70
CA TYR A 27 -0.97 -0.23 8.45
C TYR A 27 -0.52 -0.19 9.92
N ILE A 28 0.76 0.11 10.19
CA ILE A 28 1.27 0.24 11.56
C ILE A 28 0.51 1.36 12.27
N PHE A 29 0.41 2.54 11.65
CA PHE A 29 -0.26 3.69 12.24
C PHE A 29 -1.74 3.41 12.53
N SER A 30 -2.47 2.85 11.57
CA SER A 30 -3.89 2.51 11.74
C SER A 30 -4.11 1.39 12.75
N SER A 31 -3.22 0.40 12.81
CA SER A 31 -3.29 -0.69 13.81
C SER A 31 -3.05 -0.16 15.22
N ALA A 32 -2.08 0.75 15.38
CA ALA A 32 -1.81 1.41 16.64
C ALA A 32 -3.03 2.22 17.11
N VAL A 33 -3.58 3.06 16.23
CA VAL A 33 -4.77 3.88 16.53
C VAL A 33 -5.98 3.00 16.83
N ALA A 34 -6.18 1.91 16.09
CA ALA A 34 -7.27 0.96 16.34
C ALA A 34 -7.12 0.25 17.70
N GLY A 35 -5.89 -0.10 18.09
CA GLY A 35 -5.58 -0.63 19.41
C GLY A 35 -6.00 0.33 20.52
N ASP A 36 -5.60 1.60 20.41
CA ASP A 36 -5.93 2.65 21.38
C ASP A 36 -7.44 2.91 21.48
N LEU A 37 -8.13 2.92 20.34
CA LEU A 37 -9.60 3.02 20.27
C LEU A 37 -10.26 1.81 20.95
N SER A 38 -9.73 0.60 20.75
CA SER A 38 -10.26 -0.62 21.36
C SER A 38 -10.06 -0.63 22.87
N GLU A 39 -8.89 -0.22 23.38
CA GLU A 39 -8.64 -0.10 24.83
C GLU A 39 -9.54 0.96 25.44
N SER A 40 -9.66 2.13 24.80
CA SER A 40 -10.55 3.21 25.25
C SER A 40 -12.02 2.78 25.26
N LEU A 41 -12.48 2.05 24.24
CA LEU A 41 -13.84 1.51 24.17
C LEU A 41 -14.08 0.42 25.22
N ASN A 42 -13.10 -0.44 25.50
CA ASN A 42 -13.18 -1.43 26.57
C ASN A 42 -13.28 -0.74 27.94
N GLU A 43 -12.46 0.28 28.20
CA GLU A 43 -12.56 1.12 29.41
C GLU A 43 -13.96 1.76 29.55
N ILE A 44 -14.55 2.24 28.45
CA ILE A 44 -15.90 2.84 28.43
C ILE A 44 -17.00 1.78 28.64
N LEU A 45 -16.90 0.61 27.98
CA LEU A 45 -17.92 -0.43 27.99
C LEU A 45 -17.96 -1.21 29.31
N TYR A 46 -16.83 -1.39 29.98
CA TYR A 46 -16.74 -2.11 31.26
C TYR A 46 -16.91 -1.20 32.50
N GLN A 47 -17.20 0.10 32.32
CA GLN A 47 -17.39 1.07 33.41
C GLN A 47 -18.79 1.13 34.07
N LYS A 48 -19.63 0.09 33.95
CA LYS A 48 -20.76 -0.14 34.88
C LYS A 48 -20.76 -1.60 35.34
N PRO A 49 -20.31 -1.94 36.57
CA PRO A 49 -20.47 -1.18 37.81
C PRO A 49 -19.15 -1.05 38.63
N LYS A 50 -18.34 -0.01 38.38
CA LYS A 50 -17.21 0.35 39.27
C LYS A 50 -17.38 1.69 40.02
N LYS A 51 -18.40 2.48 39.68
CA LYS A 51 -18.68 3.79 40.30
C LYS A 51 -19.03 3.76 41.80
N ILE A 52 -19.25 2.59 42.40
CA ILE A 52 -19.45 2.47 43.86
C ILE A 52 -18.14 2.07 44.58
N VAL A 53 -17.20 1.41 43.87
CA VAL A 53 -15.92 0.98 44.44
C VAL A 53 -14.86 2.10 44.39
N ASP A 54 -14.90 2.96 43.37
CA ASP A 54 -13.94 4.07 43.25
C ASP A 54 -14.14 5.20 44.28
N VAL A 55 -15.34 5.33 44.86
CA VAL A 55 -15.58 6.27 45.97
C VAL A 55 -15.01 5.73 47.28
N VAL A 56 -14.96 4.40 47.45
CA VAL A 56 -14.31 3.75 48.60
C VAL A 56 -12.79 3.71 48.42
N ASN A 57 -12.30 3.48 47.20
CA ASN A 57 -10.86 3.45 46.89
C ASN A 57 -10.22 4.84 46.87
N LYS A 58 -10.91 5.92 46.47
CA LYS A 58 -10.36 7.29 46.58
C LYS A 58 -10.20 7.77 48.03
N VAL A 59 -10.96 7.21 48.97
CA VAL A 59 -10.76 7.46 50.41
C VAL A 59 -9.59 6.61 50.95
N SER A 60 -9.29 5.47 50.32
CA SER A 60 -8.14 4.62 50.65
C SER A 60 -6.83 5.13 50.04
N GLU A 61 -6.79 5.54 48.76
CA GLU A 61 -5.60 6.10 48.09
C GLU A 61 -5.17 7.43 48.71
N LYS A 62 -6.12 8.29 49.11
CA LYS A 62 -5.79 9.54 49.79
C LYS A 62 -5.30 9.33 51.24
N ARG A 63 -5.50 8.15 51.82
CA ARG A 63 -4.88 7.73 53.09
C ARG A 63 -3.53 7.03 52.89
N ILE A 64 -3.29 6.39 51.75
CA ILE A 64 -2.03 5.73 51.40
C ILE A 64 -0.97 6.77 50.96
N ILE A 65 -1.37 7.79 50.18
CA ILE A 65 -0.46 8.88 49.77
C ILE A 65 0.03 9.72 50.97
N SER A 66 -0.75 9.78 52.06
CA SER A 66 -0.33 10.47 53.29
C SER A 66 0.38 9.56 54.32
N ALA A 67 0.52 8.27 54.05
CA ALA A 67 1.18 7.31 54.95
C ALA A 67 2.51 6.76 54.39
N ASP A 68 2.73 6.86 53.08
CA ASP A 68 3.99 6.46 52.43
C ASP A 68 5.10 7.55 52.48
N GLU A 69 4.78 8.78 52.92
CA GLU A 69 5.78 9.82 53.24
C GLU A 69 6.32 9.72 54.69
N GLU A 70 5.79 8.84 55.54
CA GLU A 70 6.25 8.69 56.94
C GLU A 70 6.77 7.28 57.32
N ASN A 71 6.80 6.32 56.39
CA ASN A 71 7.39 4.98 56.64
C ASN A 71 8.49 4.59 55.64
N SER A 72 9.31 5.55 55.20
CA SER A 72 10.61 5.29 54.57
C SER A 72 11.70 4.91 55.59
N ALA A 73 11.32 4.27 56.69
CA ALA A 73 12.22 3.67 57.65
C ALA A 73 11.80 2.21 57.88
N ALA A 74 12.59 1.30 57.32
CA ALA A 74 12.54 -0.16 57.50
C ALA A 74 11.49 -0.95 56.69
N SER A 75 11.76 -1.18 55.40
CA SER A 75 11.63 -2.53 54.83
C SER A 75 12.69 -2.76 53.75
N THR A 76 13.51 -3.80 53.97
CA THR A 76 14.67 -4.17 53.16
C THR A 76 14.29 -5.15 52.04
N ASN A 77 14.98 -5.03 50.89
CA ASN A 77 15.19 -6.02 49.80
C ASN A 77 14.44 -5.82 48.46
N GLY A 78 14.69 -4.70 47.77
CA GLY A 78 14.38 -4.51 46.33
C GLY A 78 15.49 -3.83 45.51
N TYR A 79 16.70 -3.66 46.08
CA TYR A 79 17.78 -2.83 45.53
C TYR A 79 18.85 -3.59 44.71
N ASP A 80 18.79 -4.92 44.60
CA ASP A 80 19.95 -5.72 44.14
C ASP A 80 19.97 -6.16 42.66
N LEU A 81 18.98 -5.79 41.83
CA LEU A 81 18.93 -6.22 40.42
C LEU A 81 19.34 -5.11 39.45
N PRO A 82 20.44 -5.30 38.69
CA PRO A 82 20.82 -4.44 37.55
C PRO A 82 19.67 -4.31 36.54
N PRO A 83 19.31 -3.10 36.07
CA PRO A 83 18.25 -2.94 35.08
C PRO A 83 18.65 -3.52 33.72
N ILE A 84 17.64 -3.90 32.93
CA ILE A 84 17.82 -4.30 31.52
C ILE A 84 17.27 -3.18 30.64
N VAL A 85 18.10 -2.61 29.78
CA VAL A 85 17.71 -1.53 28.87
C VAL A 85 17.59 -2.05 27.44
N LEU A 86 16.38 -2.00 26.89
CA LEU A 86 16.09 -2.43 25.52
C LEU A 86 16.25 -1.25 24.55
N VAL A 87 17.27 -1.29 23.71
CA VAL A 87 17.61 -0.18 22.78
C VAL A 87 17.19 -0.55 21.37
N HIS A 88 16.20 0.18 20.84
CA HIS A 88 15.61 -0.12 19.53
C HIS A 88 16.56 0.26 18.38
N GLY A 89 16.23 -0.18 17.15
CA GLY A 89 16.97 0.14 15.93
C GLY A 89 16.35 1.30 15.14
N ILE A 90 16.55 1.26 13.83
CA ILE A 90 15.89 2.16 12.87
C ILE A 90 14.36 1.96 12.91
N PHE A 91 13.60 3.06 12.80
CA PHE A 91 12.13 3.09 12.92
C PHE A 91 11.57 2.51 14.23
N GLY A 92 12.43 2.33 15.24
CA GLY A 92 11.99 1.91 16.56
C GLY A 92 11.48 3.07 17.39
N PHE A 93 10.82 2.72 18.49
CA PHE A 93 10.15 3.65 19.38
C PHE A 93 10.17 3.09 20.80
N GLY A 94 10.17 3.98 21.79
CA GLY A 94 10.18 3.62 23.20
C GLY A 94 8.81 3.26 23.76
N LYS A 95 8.78 2.90 25.04
CA LYS A 95 7.53 2.58 25.75
C LYS A 95 6.57 3.77 25.76
N GLY A 96 5.30 3.52 25.45
CA GLY A 96 4.25 4.55 25.41
C GLY A 96 4.19 5.36 24.12
N LYS A 97 4.94 4.97 23.09
CA LYS A 97 4.86 5.50 21.73
C LYS A 97 4.12 4.52 20.81
N LEU A 98 3.44 5.06 19.80
CA LEU A 98 2.49 4.31 18.94
C LEU A 98 1.44 3.53 19.74
N GLY A 99 0.90 4.17 20.78
CA GLY A 99 -0.23 3.64 21.52
C GLY A 99 0.08 2.33 22.26
N ALA A 100 -0.79 1.34 22.09
CA ALA A 100 -0.65 0.00 22.66
C ALA A 100 0.39 -0.90 21.97
N LEU A 101 1.01 -0.49 20.86
CA LEU A 101 2.04 -1.29 20.19
C LEU A 101 3.34 -1.35 20.98
N SER A 102 4.02 -2.49 20.89
CA SER A 102 5.35 -2.68 21.47
C SER A 102 6.35 -3.03 20.38
N TYR A 103 7.43 -2.24 20.29
CA TYR A 103 8.55 -2.54 19.38
C TYR A 103 9.23 -3.87 19.73
N PHE A 104 9.34 -4.18 21.02
CA PHE A 104 9.97 -5.39 21.54
C PHE A 104 8.96 -6.51 21.81
N ALA A 105 7.79 -6.47 21.17
CA ALA A 105 6.74 -7.48 21.28
C ALA A 105 6.30 -7.80 22.73
N GLY A 106 6.36 -6.81 23.62
CA GLY A 106 5.99 -6.96 25.02
C GLY A 106 7.09 -7.47 25.94
N ALA A 107 8.34 -7.62 25.46
CA ALA A 107 9.48 -8.02 26.30
C ALA A 107 9.67 -7.13 27.53
N GLU A 108 9.29 -5.85 27.44
CA GLU A 108 9.31 -4.89 28.55
C GLU A 108 8.36 -5.22 29.72
N LYS A 109 7.48 -6.22 29.55
CA LYS A 109 6.58 -6.72 30.60
C LYS A 109 7.03 -8.07 31.19
N LYS A 110 8.14 -8.64 30.71
CA LYS A 110 8.58 -10.00 31.07
C LYS A 110 9.40 -10.09 32.36
N ASP A 111 10.00 -8.99 32.81
CA ASP A 111 10.85 -8.95 34.00
C ASP A 111 10.70 -7.60 34.73
N GLU A 112 11.20 -7.52 35.95
CA GLU A 112 11.24 -6.29 36.73
C GLU A 112 12.42 -5.42 36.27
N ARG A 113 12.28 -4.09 36.39
CA ARG A 113 13.32 -3.11 36.01
C ARG A 113 13.81 -3.21 34.56
N VAL A 114 12.87 -3.42 33.61
CA VAL A 114 13.15 -3.31 32.17
C VAL A 114 12.80 -1.90 31.68
N LEU A 115 13.79 -1.21 31.10
CA LEU A 115 13.64 0.14 30.55
C LEU A 115 13.64 0.09 29.02
N VAL A 116 12.81 0.93 28.39
CA VAL A 116 12.69 1.01 26.92
C VAL A 116 12.74 2.48 26.49
N PRO A 117 13.95 3.06 26.32
CA PRO A 117 14.13 4.44 25.90
C PRO A 117 13.47 4.74 24.56
N ASP A 118 12.92 5.95 24.43
CA ASP A 118 12.42 6.52 23.17
C ASP A 118 13.47 7.45 22.54
N LEU A 119 14.38 6.85 21.77
CA LEU A 119 15.46 7.56 21.08
C LEU A 119 15.01 8.00 19.69
N GLY A 120 15.72 8.96 19.08
CA GLY A 120 15.47 9.37 17.71
C GLY A 120 15.50 8.19 16.73
N SER A 121 14.37 7.88 16.10
CA SER A 121 14.23 6.67 15.28
C SER A 121 15.06 6.68 13.99
N LEU A 122 15.50 7.88 13.54
CA LEU A 122 16.34 8.10 12.35
C LEU A 122 17.62 8.92 12.59
N THR A 123 17.87 9.39 13.81
CA THR A 123 19.09 10.15 14.15
C THR A 123 20.34 9.25 14.12
N SER A 124 21.53 9.85 14.04
CA SER A 124 22.78 9.10 13.96
C SER A 124 23.04 8.24 15.20
N VAL A 125 23.91 7.25 15.08
CA VAL A 125 24.31 6.39 16.20
C VAL A 125 24.94 7.23 17.31
N HIS A 126 25.71 8.26 16.96
CA HIS A 126 26.31 9.21 17.89
C HIS A 126 25.23 9.93 18.72
N ASP A 127 24.25 10.55 18.06
CA ASP A 127 23.22 11.32 18.75
C ASP A 127 22.34 10.43 19.63
N ARG A 128 22.01 9.24 19.15
CA ARG A 128 21.25 8.25 19.92
C ARG A 128 22.02 7.78 21.16
N ALA A 129 23.35 7.67 21.09
CA ALA A 129 24.19 7.33 22.24
C ALA A 129 24.16 8.44 23.30
N ARG A 130 24.20 9.71 22.87
CA ARG A 130 24.03 10.87 23.75
C ARG A 130 22.64 10.89 24.38
N GLU A 131 21.58 10.73 23.58
CA GLU A 131 20.20 10.66 24.08
C GLU A 131 20.00 9.53 25.08
N LEU A 132 20.60 8.36 24.84
CA LEU A 132 20.52 7.20 25.73
C LEU A 132 21.15 7.48 27.10
N PHE A 133 22.32 8.13 27.12
CA PHE A 133 22.98 8.50 28.37
C PHE A 133 22.10 9.42 29.22
N TYR A 134 21.60 10.51 28.64
CA TYR A 134 20.77 11.48 29.36
C TYR A 134 19.37 10.95 29.68
N TYR A 135 18.83 10.01 28.91
CA TYR A 135 17.62 9.28 29.29
C TYR A 135 17.81 8.52 30.62
N LEU A 136 18.97 7.90 30.81
CA LEU A 136 19.29 7.15 32.04
C LEU A 136 19.69 8.07 33.19
N LYS A 137 20.67 8.95 32.99
CA LYS A 137 21.19 9.83 34.06
C LYS A 137 20.29 11.01 34.38
N GLY A 138 19.52 11.51 33.41
CA GLY A 138 18.79 12.77 33.50
C GLY A 138 19.64 13.97 33.06
N GLY A 139 18.98 15.09 32.81
CA GLY A 139 19.57 16.34 32.34
C GLY A 139 19.23 16.69 30.89
N GLN A 140 19.81 17.77 30.41
CA GLN A 140 19.69 18.21 29.01
C GLN A 140 20.65 17.43 28.13
N VAL A 141 20.14 16.88 27.03
CA VAL A 141 20.99 16.18 26.05
C VAL A 141 22.03 17.15 25.50
N ASP A 142 23.31 16.82 25.67
CA ASP A 142 24.45 17.51 25.05
C ASP A 142 25.05 16.60 23.97
N TYR A 143 24.89 16.99 22.71
CA TYR A 143 25.46 16.30 21.55
C TYR A 143 26.94 16.63 21.35
N GLY A 144 27.53 17.52 22.13
CA GLY A 144 28.92 17.96 21.99
C GLY A 144 29.07 19.07 20.95
N GLU A 145 29.82 20.11 21.33
CA GLU A 145 30.01 21.33 20.54
C GLU A 145 30.67 21.07 19.16
N GLU A 146 31.72 20.25 19.14
CA GLU A 146 32.46 19.93 17.91
C GLU A 146 31.57 19.15 16.91
N HIS A 147 30.91 18.09 17.37
CA HIS A 147 29.99 17.28 16.56
C HIS A 147 28.86 18.14 16.01
N SER A 148 28.21 18.93 16.87
CA SER A 148 27.06 19.75 16.49
C SER A 148 27.43 20.85 15.49
N THR A 149 28.62 21.42 15.62
CA THR A 149 29.15 22.39 14.65
C THR A 149 29.46 21.73 13.31
N ALA A 150 30.09 20.55 13.32
CA ALA A 150 30.41 19.80 12.10
C ALA A 150 29.16 19.32 11.35
N CYS A 151 28.13 18.91 12.08
CA CYS A 151 26.88 18.37 11.55
C CYS A 151 25.80 19.44 11.32
N GLY A 152 26.01 20.68 11.76
CA GLY A 152 25.12 21.81 11.52
C GLY A 152 23.80 21.76 12.28
N HIS A 153 23.82 21.28 13.53
CA HIS A 153 22.64 21.23 14.41
C HIS A 153 22.92 21.85 15.79
N SER A 154 21.88 21.97 16.62
CA SER A 154 22.05 22.50 17.98
C SER A 154 22.82 21.53 18.87
N GLN A 155 23.75 22.05 19.68
CA GLN A 155 24.45 21.27 20.70
C GLN A 155 23.50 20.65 21.72
N PHE A 156 22.45 21.36 22.09
CA PHE A 156 21.56 20.95 23.15
C PHE A 156 20.23 20.43 22.61
N GLY A 157 19.83 19.25 23.08
CA GLY A 157 18.59 18.58 22.73
C GLY A 157 17.52 18.71 23.80
N ARG A 158 16.70 17.65 23.89
CA ARG A 158 15.60 17.54 24.85
C ARG A 158 16.12 17.45 26.29
N ILE A 159 15.25 17.80 27.25
CA ILE A 159 15.55 17.76 28.68
C ILE A 159 14.82 16.56 29.30
N TYR A 160 15.57 15.74 30.02
CA TYR A 160 15.05 14.70 30.90
C TYR A 160 15.12 15.22 32.34
N GLU A 161 14.01 15.77 32.84
CA GLU A 161 13.93 16.37 34.19
C GLU A 161 14.38 15.38 35.28
N GLN A 162 14.03 14.10 35.11
CA GLN A 162 14.48 13.00 35.95
C GLN A 162 15.00 11.88 35.06
N GLY A 163 16.22 11.40 35.36
CA GLY A 163 16.77 10.21 34.72
C GLY A 163 16.00 8.96 35.13
N HIS A 164 15.90 8.00 34.22
CA HIS A 164 15.25 6.72 34.50
C HIS A 164 16.10 5.78 35.38
N TYR A 165 17.40 6.05 35.53
CA TYR A 165 18.30 5.38 36.46
C TYR A 165 19.47 6.31 36.87
N PRO A 166 19.21 7.35 37.69
CA PRO A 166 20.20 8.39 38.01
C PRO A 166 21.42 7.87 38.79
N GLU A 167 21.27 6.80 39.57
CA GLU A 167 22.33 6.15 40.33
C GLU A 167 23.33 5.37 39.47
N TRP A 168 23.10 5.26 38.15
CA TRP A 168 23.96 4.51 37.24
C TRP A 168 25.44 4.90 37.36
N ASP A 169 26.27 3.94 37.80
CA ASP A 169 27.72 4.06 37.93
C ASP A 169 28.40 2.67 37.90
N GLU A 170 29.66 2.57 38.35
CA GLU A 170 30.40 1.29 38.40
C GLU A 170 29.82 0.30 39.42
N ASP A 171 29.28 0.79 40.53
CA ASP A 171 28.65 -0.03 41.57
C ASP A 171 27.21 -0.41 41.18
N HIS A 172 26.62 0.33 40.25
CA HIS A 172 25.25 0.15 39.74
C HIS A 172 25.23 -0.05 38.21
N PRO A 173 25.86 -1.11 37.67
CA PRO A 173 26.02 -1.27 36.22
C PRO A 173 24.73 -1.80 35.55
N ILE A 174 24.65 -1.68 34.22
CA ILE A 174 23.44 -1.99 33.43
C ILE A 174 23.67 -3.12 32.42
N HIS A 175 22.64 -3.96 32.20
CA HIS A 175 22.57 -4.82 31.03
C HIS A 175 21.85 -4.14 29.86
N PHE A 176 22.46 -4.13 28.68
CA PHE A 176 21.83 -3.61 27.47
C PHE A 176 21.46 -4.72 26.49
N VAL A 177 20.30 -4.58 25.86
CA VAL A 177 19.85 -5.41 24.73
C VAL A 177 19.57 -4.50 23.54
N GLY A 178 20.49 -4.48 22.57
CA GLY A 178 20.38 -3.65 21.38
C GLY A 178 19.84 -4.45 20.20
N HIS A 179 18.68 -4.03 19.64
CA HIS A 179 18.17 -4.60 18.40
C HIS A 179 18.63 -3.77 17.20
N SER A 180 19.08 -4.43 16.11
CA SER A 180 19.49 -3.74 14.87
C SER A 180 20.55 -2.66 15.14
N ALA A 181 20.31 -1.40 14.78
CA ALA A 181 21.22 -0.29 15.05
C ALA A 181 21.40 0.01 16.55
N GLY A 182 20.46 -0.41 17.41
CA GLY A 182 20.55 -0.22 18.85
C GLY A 182 21.79 -0.88 19.47
N ALA A 183 22.29 -1.97 18.86
CA ALA A 183 23.54 -2.58 19.28
C ALA A 183 24.75 -1.67 19.04
N GLN A 184 24.78 -0.92 17.94
CA GLN A 184 25.84 0.06 17.67
C GLN A 184 25.75 1.24 18.65
N VAL A 185 24.52 1.72 18.93
CA VAL A 185 24.27 2.82 19.88
C VAL A 185 24.89 2.51 21.24
N VAL A 186 24.65 1.30 21.77
CA VAL A 186 25.20 0.92 23.07
C VAL A 186 26.74 0.84 23.02
N ARG A 187 27.33 0.34 21.94
CA ARG A 187 28.80 0.28 21.81
C ARG A 187 29.42 1.67 21.76
N VAL A 188 28.83 2.60 21.00
CA VAL A 188 29.28 3.99 20.93
C VAL A 188 29.12 4.67 22.28
N MET A 189 27.99 4.48 22.95
CA MET A 189 27.76 5.00 24.30
C MET A 189 28.79 4.44 25.29
N GLN A 190 29.07 3.13 25.27
CA GLN A 190 30.08 2.52 26.14
C GLN A 190 31.49 3.10 25.90
N GLN A 191 31.86 3.30 24.63
CA GLN A 191 33.13 3.96 24.30
C GLN A 191 33.17 5.41 24.78
N MET A 192 32.07 6.17 24.65
CA MET A 192 31.95 7.53 25.17
C MET A 192 32.09 7.60 26.69
N LEU A 193 31.63 6.58 27.43
CA LEU A 193 31.86 6.48 28.87
C LEU A 193 33.35 6.30 29.19
N ALA A 194 34.02 5.38 28.49
CA ALA A 194 35.45 5.15 28.65
C ALA A 194 36.30 6.39 28.32
N ASP A 195 35.89 7.14 27.29
CA ASP A 195 36.56 8.35 26.83
C ASP A 195 36.16 9.61 27.62
N LYS A 196 35.29 9.48 28.63
CA LYS A 196 34.78 10.58 29.46
C LYS A 196 34.14 11.71 28.65
N ALA A 197 33.38 11.34 27.63
CA ALA A 197 32.87 12.30 26.65
C ALA A 197 31.70 13.16 27.16
N PHE A 198 31.17 12.91 28.36
CA PHE A 198 29.99 13.58 28.92
C PHE A 198 30.40 14.68 29.91
N LYS A 199 30.33 15.94 29.46
CA LYS A 199 30.70 17.11 30.27
C LYS A 199 29.92 17.15 31.59
N GLY A 200 30.64 17.29 32.69
CA GLY A 200 30.05 17.27 34.04
C GLY A 200 29.95 15.87 34.67
N TYR A 201 30.34 14.81 33.94
CA TYR A 201 30.38 13.42 34.39
C TYR A 201 31.76 12.80 34.15
N GLU A 202 32.80 13.41 34.72
CA GLU A 202 34.22 13.05 34.50
C GLU A 202 34.65 11.71 35.13
N ASN A 203 33.77 11.10 35.93
CA ASN A 203 33.93 9.80 36.56
C ASN A 203 33.26 8.65 35.78
N THR A 204 32.81 8.91 34.55
CA THR A 204 32.29 7.87 33.67
C THR A 204 33.36 6.84 33.32
N SER A 205 32.91 5.60 33.11
CA SER A 205 33.75 4.42 32.91
C SER A 205 33.00 3.36 32.11
N GLU A 206 33.70 2.55 31.30
CA GLU A 206 33.11 1.43 30.57
C GLU A 206 32.45 0.39 31.49
N HIS A 207 32.88 0.31 32.76
CA HIS A 207 32.41 -0.65 33.74
C HIS A 207 30.96 -0.41 34.19
N TRP A 208 30.41 0.76 33.85
CA TRP A 208 28.99 1.07 34.01
C TRP A 208 28.10 0.14 33.14
N VAL A 209 28.70 -0.58 32.18
CA VAL A 209 28.03 -1.56 31.31
C VAL A 209 28.44 -2.97 31.71
N LEU A 210 27.50 -3.71 32.30
CA LEU A 210 27.72 -5.10 32.73
C LEU A 210 27.69 -6.09 31.54
N SER A 211 26.74 -5.90 30.62
CA SER A 211 26.68 -6.71 29.41
C SER A 211 26.00 -6.00 28.24
N LEU A 212 26.38 -6.39 27.02
CA LEU A 212 25.67 -6.03 25.79
C LEU A 212 25.23 -7.28 25.04
N THR A 213 23.92 -7.41 24.82
CA THR A 213 23.33 -8.40 23.91
C THR A 213 22.87 -7.73 22.62
N ALA A 214 23.46 -8.11 21.49
CA ALA A 214 23.01 -7.70 20.17
C ALA A 214 21.98 -8.70 19.62
N LEU A 215 20.79 -8.20 19.24
CA LEU A 215 19.77 -8.97 18.55
C LEU A 215 19.68 -8.47 17.11
N SER A 216 20.07 -9.29 16.14
CA SER A 216 20.13 -8.88 14.73
C SER A 216 20.94 -7.57 14.54
N GLY A 217 22.00 -7.41 15.33
CA GLY A 217 22.74 -6.15 15.45
C GLY A 217 23.48 -5.77 14.16
N ALA A 218 23.53 -4.49 13.82
CA ALA A 218 24.23 -4.01 12.62
C ALA A 218 25.75 -3.84 12.86
N LEU A 219 26.43 -4.83 13.45
CA LEU A 219 27.80 -4.66 13.97
C LEU A 219 28.86 -4.43 12.89
N ASN A 220 28.56 -4.72 11.62
CA ASN A 220 29.44 -4.47 10.46
C ASN A 220 28.74 -3.72 9.30
N GLY A 221 27.55 -3.17 9.53
CA GLY A 221 26.74 -2.51 8.50
C GLY A 221 25.87 -3.48 7.68
N THR A 222 25.20 -2.99 6.63
CA THR A 222 24.32 -3.81 5.79
C THR A 222 24.38 -3.42 4.32
N THR A 223 24.24 -4.39 3.43
CA THR A 223 24.09 -4.12 1.99
C THR A 223 22.72 -3.54 1.64
N ARG A 224 21.73 -3.66 2.55
CA ARG A 224 20.39 -3.09 2.37
C ARG A 224 20.41 -1.57 2.20
N THR A 225 21.32 -0.87 2.87
CA THR A 225 21.46 0.59 2.74
C THR A 225 21.66 1.03 1.28
N TYR A 226 22.49 0.30 0.53
CA TYR A 226 22.75 0.60 -0.88
C TYR A 226 21.57 0.24 -1.79
N LEU A 227 20.86 -0.85 -1.48
CA LEU A 227 19.63 -1.23 -2.19
C LEU A 227 18.55 -0.16 -2.02
N ASP A 228 18.37 0.35 -0.80
CA ASP A 228 17.36 1.35 -0.50
C ASP A 228 17.73 2.75 -1.05
N GLY A 229 19.02 3.07 -1.19
CA GLY A 229 19.41 4.27 -1.93
C GLY A 229 20.75 4.91 -1.62
N MET A 230 21.54 4.39 -0.67
CA MET A 230 22.87 4.92 -0.39
C MET A 230 23.83 4.65 -1.56
N ARG A 231 24.75 5.58 -1.80
CA ARG A 231 25.79 5.43 -2.82
C ARG A 231 26.94 4.58 -2.29
N PRO A 232 27.36 3.53 -3.02
CA PRO A 232 28.46 2.68 -2.58
C PRO A 232 29.81 3.40 -2.69
N GLU A 233 29.92 4.47 -3.48
CA GLU A 233 31.19 5.19 -3.66
C GLU A 233 31.70 5.85 -2.36
N ASP A 234 30.81 6.40 -1.54
CA ASP A 234 31.15 7.09 -0.29
C ASP A 234 30.43 6.52 0.95
N GLY A 235 29.32 5.79 0.79
CA GLY A 235 28.50 5.30 1.89
C GLY A 235 27.71 6.38 2.63
N VAL A 236 27.69 7.63 2.14
CA VAL A 236 27.08 8.77 2.83
C VAL A 236 26.06 9.48 1.95
N SER A 237 26.32 9.62 0.65
CA SER A 237 25.42 10.34 -0.24
C SER A 237 24.27 9.47 -0.74
N LEU A 238 23.11 10.09 -0.95
CA LEU A 238 21.95 9.43 -1.53
C LEU A 238 22.05 9.40 -3.06
N LYS A 239 21.54 8.33 -3.67
CA LYS A 239 21.28 8.30 -5.13
C LYS A 239 20.25 9.36 -5.49
N ASN A 240 20.35 9.93 -6.69
CA ASN A 240 19.44 10.98 -7.16
C ASN A 240 17.98 10.52 -7.24
N VAL A 241 17.76 9.25 -7.62
CA VAL A 241 16.43 8.63 -7.73
C VAL A 241 16.47 7.28 -7.03
N CYS A 242 15.85 7.20 -5.84
CA CYS A 242 15.77 5.99 -5.02
C CYS A 242 14.68 6.11 -3.96
N LEU A 243 14.42 5.00 -3.25
CA LEU A 243 13.38 4.92 -2.21
C LEU A 243 13.68 5.91 -1.07
N LEU A 244 14.95 6.00 -0.67
CA LEU A 244 15.37 6.89 0.40
C LEU A 244 15.16 8.37 0.08
N GLN A 245 15.18 8.81 -1.19
CA GLN A 245 14.84 10.20 -1.53
C GLN A 245 13.37 10.50 -1.24
N ILE A 246 12.47 9.56 -1.52
CA ILE A 246 11.03 9.70 -1.23
C ILE A 246 10.80 9.72 0.28
N CYS A 247 11.44 8.80 1.01
CA CYS A 247 11.39 8.77 2.47
C CYS A 247 11.95 10.06 3.10
N ARG A 248 13.09 10.56 2.59
CA ARG A 248 13.71 11.82 2.99
C ARG A 248 12.73 12.98 2.86
N ILE A 249 12.08 13.13 1.70
CA ILE A 249 11.09 14.19 1.49
C ILE A 249 9.94 14.07 2.50
N GLY A 250 9.42 12.86 2.73
CA GLY A 250 8.37 12.61 3.71
C GLY A 250 8.76 13.00 5.13
N VAL A 251 9.97 12.63 5.57
CA VAL A 251 10.52 12.97 6.89
C VAL A 251 10.72 14.48 7.03
N LEU A 252 11.29 15.14 6.02
CA LEU A 252 11.48 16.60 6.04
C LEU A 252 10.15 17.34 6.16
N ILE A 253 9.14 16.93 5.40
CA ILE A 253 7.79 17.50 5.47
C ILE A 253 7.17 17.26 6.85
N TYR A 254 7.30 16.04 7.38
CA TYR A 254 6.79 15.65 8.70
C TYR A 254 7.38 16.51 9.82
N ASP A 255 8.71 16.60 9.89
CA ASP A 255 9.40 17.37 10.92
C ASP A 255 9.18 18.88 10.76
N TRP A 256 9.06 19.36 9.52
CA TRP A 256 8.73 20.75 9.25
C TRP A 256 7.32 21.13 9.72
N PHE A 257 6.31 20.28 9.50
CA PHE A 257 4.95 20.57 9.98
C PHE A 257 4.86 20.65 11.51
N ASP A 258 5.71 19.91 12.24
CA ASP A 258 5.89 20.01 13.69
C ASP A 258 4.57 19.94 14.48
N ILE A 259 3.73 18.95 14.14
CA ILE A 259 2.42 18.74 14.76
C ILE A 259 2.60 18.06 16.13
N PRO A 260 2.30 18.74 17.27
CA PRO A 260 2.72 18.25 18.58
C PRO A 260 2.13 16.89 18.97
N TRP A 261 0.83 16.66 18.75
CA TRP A 261 0.20 15.39 19.11
C TRP A 261 0.76 14.23 18.27
N LEU A 262 1.11 14.48 17.01
CA LEU A 262 1.63 13.48 16.10
C LEU A 262 3.08 13.12 16.46
N LYS A 263 3.92 14.13 16.75
CA LYS A 263 5.27 13.92 17.29
C LYS A 263 5.26 13.25 18.66
N ASN A 264 4.31 13.56 19.52
CA ASN A 264 4.14 12.87 20.80
C ASN A 264 3.78 11.39 20.59
N TYR A 265 3.02 11.09 19.54
CA TYR A 265 2.65 9.72 19.18
C TYR A 265 3.81 8.92 18.56
N TYR A 266 4.60 9.54 17.67
CA TYR A 266 5.81 8.97 17.08
C TYR A 266 6.75 10.07 16.58
N ASN A 267 8.04 10.04 16.94
CA ASN A 267 9.01 11.08 16.54
C ASN A 267 10.20 10.47 15.78
N PHE A 268 10.68 11.16 14.73
CA PHE A 268 11.91 10.79 14.03
C PHE A 268 13.17 11.22 14.78
N GLY A 269 13.05 12.22 15.68
CA GLY A 269 14.10 12.64 16.62
C GLY A 269 14.95 13.82 16.15
N PHE A 270 14.61 14.47 15.04
CA PHE A 270 15.40 15.56 14.46
C PHE A 270 15.13 16.94 15.08
N ASP A 271 14.61 17.01 16.30
CA ASP A 271 14.21 18.28 16.93
C ASP A 271 15.41 19.25 17.09
N HIS A 272 16.62 18.73 17.31
CA HIS A 272 17.86 19.49 17.45
C HIS A 272 18.37 20.11 16.13
N PHE A 273 17.86 19.66 14.98
CA PHE A 273 18.08 20.31 13.67
C PHE A 273 17.18 21.52 13.45
N ASN A 274 16.23 21.81 14.35
CA ASN A 274 15.40 23.01 14.31
C ASN A 274 14.60 23.21 13.00
N MET A 275 14.21 22.12 12.33
CA MET A 275 13.54 22.16 11.02
C MET A 275 12.05 22.56 11.05
N SER A 276 11.45 22.74 12.24
CA SER A 276 10.05 23.16 12.40
C SER A 276 9.73 24.43 11.61
N TRP A 277 8.55 24.51 11.00
CA TRP A 277 8.07 25.68 10.24
C TRP A 277 8.11 26.97 11.06
N LYS A 278 7.99 26.87 12.40
CA LYS A 278 8.09 28.01 13.33
C LYS A 278 9.51 28.58 13.42
N LYS A 279 10.53 27.75 13.18
CA LYS A 279 11.95 28.10 13.28
C LYS A 279 12.57 28.33 11.89
N ALA A 280 12.34 27.41 10.96
CA ALA A 280 12.97 27.39 9.64
C ALA A 280 12.17 28.10 8.54
N GLY A 281 10.85 28.30 8.73
CA GLY A 281 9.97 28.86 7.70
C GLY A 281 9.93 28.04 6.40
N ILE A 282 9.32 28.58 5.35
CA ILE A 282 9.22 27.89 4.04
C ILE A 282 10.60 27.84 3.34
N SER A 283 11.41 28.89 3.45
CA SER A 283 12.76 28.92 2.87
C SER A 283 13.65 27.83 3.44
N GLY A 284 13.62 27.59 4.76
CA GLY A 284 14.38 26.52 5.37
C GLY A 284 13.94 25.12 4.93
N LEU A 285 12.65 24.90 4.65
CA LEU A 285 12.18 23.65 4.02
C LEU A 285 12.76 23.48 2.63
N VAL A 286 12.77 24.55 1.81
CA VAL A 286 13.38 24.53 0.47
C VAL A 286 14.87 24.21 0.57
N ASP A 287 15.60 24.82 1.49
CA ASP A 287 17.02 24.53 1.73
C ASP A 287 17.25 23.07 2.13
N CYS A 288 16.41 22.51 3.02
CA CYS A 288 16.48 21.10 3.39
C CYS A 288 16.18 20.16 2.21
N LEU A 289 15.21 20.50 1.36
CA LEU A 289 14.84 19.72 0.16
C LEU A 289 15.93 19.77 -0.91
N LEU A 290 16.58 20.92 -1.10
CA LEU A 290 17.72 21.09 -2.01
C LEU A 290 19.00 20.43 -1.48
N GLY A 291 19.03 20.06 -0.20
CA GLY A 291 20.19 19.42 0.42
C GLY A 291 21.25 20.42 0.89
N ASN A 292 20.86 21.67 1.12
CA ASN A 292 21.74 22.72 1.66
C ASN A 292 21.82 22.68 3.19
N ALA A 293 20.83 22.08 3.86
CA ALA A 293 20.70 22.05 5.30
C ALA A 293 19.99 20.78 5.80
N GLY A 294 20.07 20.52 7.11
CA GLY A 294 19.41 19.41 7.78
C GLY A 294 20.21 18.10 7.80
N PRO A 295 19.67 17.05 8.44
CA PRO A 295 20.41 15.82 8.75
C PRO A 295 20.90 15.08 7.51
N PHE A 296 20.13 15.13 6.42
CA PHE A 296 20.48 14.47 5.16
C PHE A 296 21.61 15.19 4.40
N ALA A 297 21.81 16.49 4.64
CA ALA A 297 22.87 17.26 4.01
C ALA A 297 24.22 17.05 4.72
N SER A 298 24.21 16.99 6.05
CA SER A 298 25.40 16.70 6.86
C SER A 298 25.82 15.23 6.84
N GLY A 299 24.88 14.32 6.54
CA GLY A 299 25.08 12.89 6.69
C GLY A 299 24.91 12.40 8.13
N ASP A 300 24.43 13.26 9.04
CA ASP A 300 24.20 12.96 10.45
C ASP A 300 22.79 12.39 10.68
N TRP A 301 22.64 11.15 10.22
CA TRP A 301 21.43 10.35 10.36
C TRP A 301 21.79 8.87 10.26
N ILE A 302 20.85 7.99 10.56
CA ILE A 302 21.16 6.59 10.87
C ILE A 302 21.75 5.76 9.70
N LEU A 303 21.40 6.05 8.44
CA LEU A 303 21.78 5.15 7.34
C LEU A 303 23.25 5.22 6.92
N PRO A 304 23.90 6.39 6.84
CA PRO A 304 25.35 6.48 6.71
C PRO A 304 26.10 5.57 7.69
N ASP A 305 25.70 5.56 8.96
CA ASP A 305 26.31 4.72 10.01
C ASP A 305 26.09 3.21 9.78
N LEU A 306 25.00 2.84 9.11
CA LEU A 306 24.65 1.46 8.77
C LEU A 306 25.25 0.97 7.45
N THR A 307 25.93 1.82 6.69
CA THR A 307 26.74 1.35 5.55
C THR A 307 27.96 0.59 6.03
N ILE A 308 28.53 -0.27 5.18
CA ILE A 308 29.75 -1.01 5.54
C ILE A 308 30.89 -0.03 5.84
N GLN A 309 31.02 1.05 5.06
CA GLN A 309 32.04 2.07 5.28
C GLN A 309 31.82 2.86 6.56
N GLY A 310 30.57 3.29 6.83
CA GLY A 310 30.21 4.01 8.05
C GLY A 310 30.46 3.15 9.30
N THR A 311 30.05 1.89 9.27
CA THR A 311 30.29 0.98 10.39
C THR A 311 31.78 0.66 10.57
N ILE A 312 32.58 0.56 9.50
CA ILE A 312 34.05 0.44 9.60
C ILE A 312 34.64 1.67 10.28
N LYS A 313 34.21 2.87 9.89
CA LYS A 313 34.67 4.12 10.50
C LYS A 313 34.34 4.14 11.99
N LEU A 314 33.12 3.79 12.36
CA LEU A 314 32.71 3.65 13.76
C LEU A 314 33.59 2.61 14.48
N ASN A 315 33.63 1.37 14.00
CA ASN A 315 34.37 0.28 14.64
C ASN A 315 35.87 0.56 14.79
N SER A 316 36.47 1.39 13.95
CA SER A 316 37.89 1.75 14.08
C SER A 316 38.22 2.51 15.38
N GLN A 317 37.20 3.10 16.01
CA GLN A 317 37.30 3.84 17.26
C GLN A 317 36.73 3.07 18.46
N LEU A 318 36.01 1.96 18.22
CA LEU A 318 35.31 1.22 19.26
C LEU A 318 36.10 0.01 19.72
N ARG A 319 36.15 -0.22 21.04
CA ARG A 319 36.80 -1.39 21.63
C ARG A 319 35.79 -2.43 22.10
N THR A 320 36.28 -3.62 22.39
CA THR A 320 35.57 -4.59 23.24
C THR A 320 36.28 -4.59 24.58
N PHE A 321 35.53 -4.24 25.63
CA PHE A 321 36.09 -4.01 26.96
C PHE A 321 36.23 -5.34 27.72
N PRO A 322 37.36 -5.57 28.40
CA PRO A 322 37.70 -6.86 28.98
C PRO A 322 36.74 -7.31 30.08
N ASP A 323 36.09 -6.39 30.78
CA ASP A 323 35.22 -6.68 31.93
C ASP A 323 33.71 -6.62 31.61
N THR A 324 33.35 -6.55 30.32
CA THR A 324 31.95 -6.55 29.85
C THR A 324 31.62 -7.85 29.13
N TYR A 325 30.45 -8.42 29.39
CA TYR A 325 29.97 -9.60 28.66
C TYR A 325 29.28 -9.21 27.35
N TYR A 326 29.65 -9.86 26.24
CA TYR A 326 29.06 -9.58 24.93
C TYR A 326 28.37 -10.82 24.33
N PHE A 327 27.13 -10.64 23.87
CA PHE A 327 26.36 -11.69 23.21
C PHE A 327 25.82 -11.19 21.88
N SER A 328 25.67 -12.10 20.92
CA SER A 328 24.98 -11.79 19.68
C SER A 328 24.09 -12.93 19.17
N TYR A 329 22.88 -12.57 18.75
CA TYR A 329 21.94 -13.45 18.10
C TYR A 329 21.79 -13.03 16.64
N ALA A 330 22.46 -13.77 15.76
CA ALA A 330 22.42 -13.56 14.33
C ALA A 330 21.20 -14.28 13.72
N THR A 331 20.35 -13.53 13.04
CA THR A 331 19.15 -14.02 12.37
C THR A 331 19.40 -14.34 10.91
N LYS A 332 18.73 -15.38 10.41
CA LYS A 332 18.84 -15.83 9.01
C LYS A 332 17.50 -16.29 8.46
N ARG A 333 17.16 -15.79 7.27
CA ARG A 333 15.98 -16.18 6.47
C ARG A 333 16.32 -16.69 5.08
N THR A 334 17.58 -17.03 4.85
CA THR A 334 18.09 -17.63 3.61
C THR A 334 18.44 -19.11 3.80
N ARG A 335 18.52 -19.85 2.69
CA ARG A 335 19.04 -21.23 2.63
C ARG A 335 19.90 -21.39 1.37
N LYS A 336 20.82 -22.35 1.38
CA LYS A 336 21.63 -22.67 0.20
C LYS A 336 20.96 -23.76 -0.63
N VAL A 337 20.78 -23.53 -1.93
CA VAL A 337 20.28 -24.51 -2.91
C VAL A 337 21.29 -24.60 -4.04
N ARG A 338 21.94 -25.76 -4.19
CA ARG A 338 23.00 -26.00 -5.19
C ARG A 338 24.10 -24.93 -5.17
N GLY A 339 24.49 -24.48 -3.98
CA GLY A 339 25.53 -23.45 -3.78
C GLY A 339 25.03 -22.00 -3.90
N ILE A 340 23.79 -21.77 -4.34
CA ILE A 340 23.20 -20.43 -4.46
C ILE A 340 22.38 -20.11 -3.20
N THR A 341 22.58 -18.93 -2.63
CA THR A 341 21.78 -18.44 -1.50
C THR A 341 20.42 -17.95 -2.00
N VAL A 342 19.35 -18.48 -1.43
CA VAL A 342 17.97 -18.14 -1.81
C VAL A 342 17.10 -17.96 -0.55
N PRO A 343 15.95 -17.26 -0.64
CA PRO A 343 15.01 -17.17 0.47
C PRO A 343 14.59 -18.55 1.00
N SER A 344 14.50 -18.68 2.33
CA SER A 344 14.21 -19.95 3.01
C SER A 344 12.79 -20.48 2.77
N GLY A 345 11.83 -19.62 2.45
CA GLY A 345 10.46 -19.99 2.04
C GLY A 345 9.53 -18.78 2.01
N ILE A 346 8.46 -18.84 1.20
CA ILE A 346 7.50 -17.73 1.04
C ILE A 346 6.65 -17.54 2.31
N LEU A 347 6.23 -18.63 2.96
CA LEU A 347 5.38 -18.59 4.18
C LEU A 347 6.17 -18.25 5.45
N GLY A 348 7.50 -18.32 5.43
CA GLY A 348 8.34 -18.10 6.61
C GLY A 348 8.95 -16.71 6.69
N ILE A 349 8.78 -15.88 5.67
CA ILE A 349 9.40 -14.55 5.57
C ILE A 349 8.28 -13.53 5.48
N HIS A 350 8.36 -12.47 6.27
CA HIS A 350 7.38 -11.39 6.21
C HIS A 350 7.31 -10.85 4.76
N PRO A 351 6.11 -10.69 4.16
CA PRO A 351 5.98 -10.30 2.75
C PRO A 351 6.79 -9.06 2.35
N LEU A 352 6.88 -8.07 3.25
CA LEU A 352 7.69 -6.85 3.05
C LEU A 352 9.19 -7.11 2.92
N LEU A 353 9.69 -8.13 3.62
CA LEU A 353 11.10 -8.46 3.66
C LEU A 353 11.46 -9.47 2.58
N PHE A 354 10.51 -10.19 1.98
CA PHE A 354 10.80 -11.23 0.99
C PHE A 354 11.60 -10.70 -0.21
N VAL A 355 11.20 -9.56 -0.78
CA VAL A 355 11.92 -8.93 -1.90
C VAL A 355 13.33 -8.52 -1.48
N ARG A 356 13.47 -7.96 -0.27
CA ARG A 356 14.79 -7.56 0.26
C ARG A 356 15.68 -8.76 0.56
N VAL A 357 15.13 -9.86 1.08
CA VAL A 357 15.87 -11.11 1.26
C VAL A 357 16.43 -11.59 -0.07
N LEU A 358 15.61 -11.59 -1.11
CA LEU A 358 16.02 -12.01 -2.45
C LEU A 358 17.11 -11.11 -3.02
N GLN A 359 16.93 -9.79 -2.95
CA GLN A 359 17.90 -8.81 -3.48
C GLN A 359 19.24 -8.88 -2.74
N MET A 360 19.23 -9.01 -1.41
CA MET A 360 20.46 -9.15 -0.61
C MET A 360 21.17 -10.49 -0.89
N SER A 361 20.41 -11.56 -1.16
CA SER A 361 20.99 -12.88 -1.54
C SER A 361 21.69 -12.86 -2.91
N GLN A 362 21.40 -11.86 -3.74
CA GLN A 362 21.98 -11.68 -5.07
C GLN A 362 22.77 -10.37 -5.15
N TRP A 363 23.14 -9.80 -4.01
CA TRP A 363 23.87 -8.55 -3.97
C TRP A 363 25.24 -8.73 -4.63
N THR A 364 25.56 -7.79 -5.50
CA THR A 364 26.89 -7.64 -6.09
C THR A 364 27.34 -6.21 -5.92
N TYR A 365 28.50 -6.02 -5.30
CA TYR A 365 29.06 -4.70 -5.11
C TYR A 365 29.42 -4.08 -6.47
N PRO A 366 29.09 -2.80 -6.73
CA PRO A 366 29.30 -2.23 -8.06
C PRO A 366 30.78 -2.22 -8.48
N PRO A 367 31.11 -2.68 -9.70
CA PRO A 367 32.51 -2.85 -10.12
C PRO A 367 33.26 -1.53 -10.31
N ASN A 368 32.54 -0.42 -10.47
CA ASN A 368 33.12 0.91 -10.65
C ASN A 368 33.29 1.68 -9.32
N ALA A 369 32.85 1.11 -8.19
CA ALA A 369 33.02 1.71 -6.87
C ALA A 369 34.24 1.07 -6.17
N PRO A 370 34.99 1.83 -5.37
CA PRO A 370 36.06 1.26 -4.54
C PRO A 370 35.47 0.24 -3.58
N LEU A 371 36.11 -0.93 -3.45
CA LEU A 371 35.68 -1.94 -2.50
C LEU A 371 35.69 -1.37 -1.07
N PRO A 372 34.72 -1.75 -0.22
CA PRO A 372 34.57 -1.15 1.11
C PRO A 372 35.73 -1.53 2.05
N TYR A 373 36.37 -2.67 1.80
CA TYR A 373 37.59 -3.11 2.50
C TYR A 373 38.37 -4.12 1.64
N LYS A 374 39.65 -4.30 1.99
CA LYS A 374 40.54 -5.25 1.31
C LYS A 374 40.05 -6.67 1.53
N GLY A 375 39.86 -7.42 0.45
CA GLY A 375 39.39 -8.82 0.51
C GLY A 375 37.87 -8.97 0.60
N TYR A 376 37.10 -7.91 0.32
CA TYR A 376 35.65 -7.98 0.19
C TYR A 376 35.23 -9.03 -0.86
N ARG A 377 34.22 -9.85 -0.50
CA ARG A 377 33.57 -10.82 -1.39
C ARG A 377 32.07 -10.69 -1.26
N ASP A 378 31.35 -10.72 -2.37
CA ASP A 378 29.89 -10.60 -2.39
C ASP A 378 29.22 -11.74 -1.62
N GLU A 379 29.76 -12.96 -1.75
CA GLU A 379 29.18 -14.19 -1.21
C GLU A 379 29.11 -14.19 0.32
N ASP A 380 30.01 -13.47 0.98
CA ASP A 380 30.03 -13.33 2.44
C ASP A 380 28.81 -12.53 2.94
N TRP A 381 28.20 -11.73 2.07
CA TRP A 381 27.07 -10.85 2.38
C TRP A 381 25.73 -11.39 1.87
N HIS A 382 25.66 -12.59 1.29
CA HIS A 382 24.40 -13.10 0.73
C HIS A 382 23.42 -13.62 1.78
N ASP A 383 23.89 -14.27 2.84
CA ASP A 383 23.01 -14.75 3.91
C ASP A 383 22.46 -13.55 4.72
N ASN A 384 21.14 -13.52 4.92
CA ASN A 384 20.46 -12.36 5.51
C ASN A 384 19.07 -12.69 6.07
N ASP A 385 18.48 -11.75 6.79
CA ASP A 385 17.10 -11.81 7.30
C ASP A 385 16.11 -10.84 6.61
N GLY A 386 16.57 -10.13 5.57
CA GLY A 386 15.82 -9.12 4.83
C GLY A 386 16.01 -7.69 5.33
N ALA A 387 16.66 -7.51 6.49
CA ALA A 387 17.12 -6.22 6.97
C ALA A 387 18.65 -6.16 7.00
N MET A 388 19.27 -7.18 7.55
CA MET A 388 20.70 -7.24 7.84
C MET A 388 21.31 -8.53 7.27
N ASN A 389 22.57 -8.46 6.86
CA ASN A 389 23.34 -9.62 6.45
C ASN A 389 23.78 -10.40 7.69
N THR A 390 23.66 -11.73 7.69
CA THR A 390 23.93 -12.58 8.86
C THR A 390 25.37 -12.43 9.35
N ILE A 391 26.35 -12.29 8.43
CA ILE A 391 27.76 -12.02 8.77
C ILE A 391 27.92 -10.77 9.64
N SER A 392 27.11 -9.74 9.38
CA SER A 392 27.20 -8.45 10.07
C SER A 392 26.74 -8.53 11.51
N MET A 393 25.89 -9.50 11.83
CA MET A 393 25.28 -9.61 13.15
C MET A 393 26.18 -10.31 14.15
N THR A 394 27.11 -11.16 13.71
CA THR A 394 27.89 -12.07 14.58
C THR A 394 28.66 -11.34 15.68
N HIS A 395 29.61 -10.50 15.31
CA HIS A 395 30.44 -9.68 16.19
C HIS A 395 31.08 -8.56 15.36
N PRO A 396 31.74 -7.57 15.96
CA PRO A 396 32.51 -6.58 15.19
C PRO A 396 33.70 -7.26 14.50
N ARG A 397 33.63 -7.39 13.18
CA ARG A 397 34.63 -8.06 12.33
C ARG A 397 35.52 -7.09 11.57
N LEU A 398 34.99 -5.91 11.27
CA LEU A 398 35.63 -4.92 10.40
C LEU A 398 35.84 -3.61 11.17
N PRO A 399 36.97 -2.89 10.98
CA PRO A 399 38.10 -3.27 10.11
C PRO A 399 39.02 -4.34 10.72
N ILE A 400 39.03 -4.47 12.04
CA ILE A 400 39.79 -5.48 12.79
C ILE A 400 38.77 -6.35 13.51
N GLU A 401 38.99 -7.66 13.48
CA GLU A 401 38.07 -8.61 14.09
C GLU A 401 38.25 -8.64 15.61
N HIS A 402 37.16 -8.42 16.35
CA HIS A 402 37.15 -8.46 17.80
C HIS A 402 37.10 -9.91 18.31
N PRO A 403 37.58 -10.19 19.55
CA PRO A 403 37.51 -11.51 20.14
C PRO A 403 36.08 -12.07 20.13
N SER A 404 35.91 -13.28 19.61
CA SER A 404 34.59 -13.90 19.47
C SER A 404 34.64 -15.43 19.62
N HIS A 405 33.49 -15.99 19.98
CA HIS A 405 33.28 -17.43 20.12
C HIS A 405 31.91 -17.83 19.58
N PHE A 406 31.87 -18.83 18.70
CA PHE A 406 30.62 -19.37 18.15
C PHE A 406 29.99 -20.36 19.12
N VAL A 407 28.69 -20.21 19.38
CA VAL A 407 27.95 -21.02 20.36
C VAL A 407 26.95 -21.93 19.64
N GLU A 408 27.24 -23.23 19.59
CA GLU A 408 26.30 -24.25 19.11
C GLU A 408 25.26 -24.57 20.19
N ASN A 409 25.71 -25.08 21.35
CA ASN A 409 24.85 -25.37 22.50
C ASN A 409 25.15 -24.42 23.67
N ASP A 410 24.10 -24.01 24.40
CA ASP A 410 24.25 -23.09 25.53
C ASP A 410 25.03 -23.71 26.72
N SER A 411 25.26 -25.03 26.70
CA SER A 411 26.14 -25.76 27.62
C SER A 411 27.63 -25.50 27.39
N ASP A 412 28.01 -25.09 26.17
CA ASP A 412 29.41 -25.02 25.74
C ASP A 412 30.11 -23.75 26.25
N CYS A 413 29.36 -22.86 26.91
CA CYS A 413 29.82 -21.54 27.33
C CYS A 413 29.94 -21.38 28.85
N GLN A 414 30.15 -22.45 29.60
CA GLN A 414 30.31 -22.37 31.06
C GLN A 414 31.73 -22.77 31.49
N PRO A 415 32.49 -21.89 32.18
CA PRO A 415 32.15 -20.52 32.56
C PRO A 415 32.25 -19.51 31.39
N LEU A 416 31.43 -18.45 31.42
CA LEU A 416 31.51 -17.33 30.47
C LEU A 416 32.68 -16.41 30.87
N GLU A 417 33.48 -16.00 29.89
CA GLU A 417 34.57 -15.02 30.07
C GLU A 417 34.13 -13.65 29.52
N PRO A 418 34.34 -12.55 30.25
CA PRO A 418 34.06 -11.22 29.72
C PRO A 418 35.09 -10.82 28.64
N GLY A 419 34.79 -9.78 27.86
CA GLY A 419 35.67 -9.30 26.79
C GLY A 419 35.62 -10.09 25.48
N ILE A 420 34.72 -11.07 25.36
CA ILE A 420 34.55 -11.91 24.16
C ILE A 420 33.10 -11.85 23.68
N TRP A 421 32.89 -11.76 22.36
CA TRP A 421 31.58 -11.87 21.72
C TRP A 421 31.13 -13.31 21.54
N TYR A 422 30.16 -13.77 22.32
CA TYR A 422 29.51 -15.07 22.15
C TYR A 422 28.35 -14.94 21.17
N TYR A 423 28.45 -15.56 19.99
CA TYR A 423 27.42 -15.43 18.95
C TYR A 423 26.77 -16.75 18.56
N LYS A 424 25.49 -16.69 18.21
CA LYS A 424 24.68 -17.84 17.78
C LYS A 424 23.83 -17.47 16.57
N GLU A 425 23.79 -18.35 15.56
CA GLU A 425 22.91 -18.21 14.41
C GLU A 425 21.54 -18.86 14.67
N ARG A 426 20.45 -18.21 14.26
CA ARG A 426 19.08 -18.74 14.39
C ARG A 426 18.22 -18.54 13.14
N ALA A 427 17.43 -19.57 12.84
CA ALA A 427 16.46 -19.57 11.75
C ALA A 427 15.02 -19.31 12.27
N GLY A 428 14.60 -18.04 12.40
CA GLY A 428 13.19 -17.65 12.44
C GLY A 428 12.54 -17.09 13.72
N VAL A 429 11.24 -16.76 13.61
CA VAL A 429 10.42 -15.85 14.45
C VAL A 429 9.93 -16.50 15.76
N GLN A 430 10.82 -16.84 16.68
CA GLN A 430 10.42 -17.05 18.09
C GLN A 430 11.14 -16.05 18.98
N PHE A 431 10.87 -14.76 18.73
CA PHE A 431 11.45 -13.64 19.50
C PHE A 431 11.12 -13.75 21.00
N ASP A 432 9.93 -14.27 21.35
CA ASP A 432 9.54 -14.43 22.75
C ASP A 432 10.48 -15.35 23.55
N LEU A 433 10.82 -16.52 23.00
CA LEU A 433 11.75 -17.47 23.63
C LEU A 433 13.18 -16.92 23.68
N ILE A 434 13.53 -15.99 22.78
CA ILE A 434 14.84 -15.34 22.78
C ILE A 434 14.93 -14.38 23.97
N TYR A 435 13.92 -13.55 24.22
CA TYR A 435 13.93 -12.64 25.37
C TYR A 435 13.96 -13.37 26.70
N ASP A 436 13.22 -14.48 26.84
CA ASP A 436 13.26 -15.29 28.07
C ASP A 436 14.68 -15.79 28.33
N SER A 437 15.37 -16.31 27.30
CA SER A 437 16.76 -16.76 27.41
C SER A 437 17.74 -15.62 27.68
N ILE A 438 17.53 -14.43 27.11
CA ILE A 438 18.39 -13.25 27.34
C ILE A 438 18.23 -12.79 28.78
N PHE A 439 16.99 -12.62 29.24
CA PHE A 439 16.70 -12.11 30.58
C PHE A 439 17.15 -13.12 31.63
N GLU A 440 16.89 -14.42 31.43
CA GLU A 440 17.42 -15.45 32.32
C GLU A 440 18.95 -15.39 32.38
N ARG A 441 19.65 -15.07 31.30
CA ARG A 441 21.12 -14.92 31.30
C ARG A 441 21.59 -13.67 32.05
N CYS A 442 20.94 -12.53 31.82
CA CYS A 442 21.17 -11.30 32.58
C CYS A 442 20.95 -11.56 34.09
N ARG A 443 19.92 -12.31 34.44
CA ARG A 443 19.57 -12.63 35.83
C ARG A 443 20.36 -13.79 36.42
N LYS A 444 20.88 -14.75 35.65
CA LYS A 444 21.59 -15.95 36.16
C LYS A 444 22.87 -15.64 36.95
N HIS A 445 23.45 -14.45 36.77
CA HIS A 445 24.62 -13.97 37.51
C HIS A 445 24.25 -13.25 38.83
N VAL A 446 22.94 -13.13 39.14
CA VAL A 446 22.41 -12.57 40.39
C VAL A 446 21.31 -13.51 40.91
N PHE A 447 21.57 -14.19 42.03
CA PHE A 447 20.80 -15.30 42.61
C PHE A 447 19.26 -15.31 42.37
N ARG A 448 18.74 -16.48 41.94
CA ARG A 448 17.33 -16.87 41.69
C ARG A 448 16.29 -16.43 42.74
N LYS A 449 15.07 -16.06 42.28
CA LYS A 449 13.83 -16.88 42.42
C LYS A 449 12.59 -16.36 41.64
N LYS A 450 11.98 -17.28 40.88
CA LYS A 450 10.60 -17.38 40.31
C LYS A 450 10.09 -16.29 39.33
N LEU A 451 9.94 -16.70 38.07
CA LEU A 451 9.09 -16.05 37.05
C LEU A 451 7.60 -16.42 37.24
N PRO A 452 6.65 -15.49 37.12
CA PRO A 452 5.23 -15.79 36.98
C PRO A 452 4.91 -16.24 35.54
N THR A 453 4.10 -17.29 35.43
CA THR A 453 3.57 -17.82 34.16
C THR A 453 2.30 -17.05 33.80
N VAL A 454 2.21 -16.55 32.56
CA VAL A 454 0.99 -15.91 32.01
C VAL A 454 0.19 -16.93 31.19
N PRO A 455 -1.17 -16.95 31.24
CA PRO A 455 -1.99 -17.98 30.62
C PRO A 455 -2.00 -17.95 29.08
N ASN A 456 -2.12 -19.15 28.51
CA ASN A 456 -1.99 -19.50 27.10
C ASN A 456 -3.16 -19.08 26.17
N GLU A 457 -3.92 -18.02 26.50
CA GLU A 457 -5.17 -17.72 25.77
C GLU A 457 -5.07 -16.61 24.70
N MET A 458 -3.94 -15.91 24.56
CA MET A 458 -3.78 -14.90 23.49
C MET A 458 -3.22 -15.43 22.15
N ILE A 459 -2.64 -16.63 22.13
CA ILE A 459 -1.92 -17.16 20.95
C ILE A 459 -2.89 -17.60 19.83
N ALA A 460 -4.09 -18.07 20.18
CA ALA A 460 -5.08 -18.52 19.19
C ALA A 460 -5.74 -17.36 18.44
N ILE A 461 -5.93 -16.20 19.11
CA ILE A 461 -6.51 -14.99 18.52
C ILE A 461 -5.47 -14.28 17.65
N TRP A 462 -4.20 -14.23 18.09
CA TRP A 462 -3.12 -13.64 17.28
C TRP A 462 -2.78 -14.46 16.04
N ALA A 463 -2.76 -15.79 16.11
CA ALA A 463 -2.51 -16.64 14.94
C ALA A 463 -3.63 -16.57 13.89
N THR A 464 -4.90 -16.44 14.32
CA THR A 464 -6.04 -16.23 13.40
C THR A 464 -6.05 -14.82 12.84
N TYR A 465 -5.68 -13.80 13.63
CA TYR A 465 -5.55 -12.42 13.16
C TYR A 465 -4.38 -12.25 12.18
N GLN A 466 -3.25 -12.92 12.43
CA GLN A 466 -2.06 -12.89 11.58
C GLN A 466 -2.29 -13.62 10.26
N HIS A 467 -3.05 -14.73 10.25
CA HIS A 467 -3.48 -15.36 9.00
C HIS A 467 -4.49 -14.51 8.21
N LEU A 468 -5.43 -13.83 8.90
CA LEU A 468 -6.36 -12.90 8.27
C LEU A 468 -5.62 -11.67 7.69
N VAL A 469 -4.58 -11.19 8.38
CA VAL A 469 -3.74 -10.06 7.99
C VAL A 469 -2.77 -10.44 6.88
N GLU A 470 -2.18 -11.64 6.87
CA GLU A 470 -1.38 -12.14 5.73
C GLU A 470 -2.24 -12.30 4.48
N LEU A 471 -3.50 -12.71 4.65
CA LEU A 471 -4.50 -12.67 3.57
C LEU A 471 -4.70 -11.22 3.12
N VAL A 472 -5.01 -10.28 4.02
CA VAL A 472 -5.25 -8.87 3.70
C VAL A 472 -4.03 -8.18 3.06
N VAL A 473 -2.81 -8.52 3.47
CA VAL A 473 -1.55 -7.99 2.91
C VAL A 473 -1.25 -8.60 1.54
N SER A 474 -1.51 -9.90 1.34
CA SER A 474 -1.45 -10.54 0.01
C SER A 474 -2.49 -9.96 -0.95
N TYR A 475 -3.69 -9.67 -0.43
CA TYR A 475 -4.76 -8.93 -1.11
C TYR A 475 -4.32 -7.49 -1.45
N LEU A 476 -3.62 -6.80 -0.54
CA LEU A 476 -3.10 -5.44 -0.74
C LEU A 476 -2.04 -5.43 -1.85
N VAL A 477 -1.03 -6.30 -1.78
CA VAL A 477 0.07 -6.36 -2.75
C VAL A 477 -0.45 -6.61 -4.17
N HIS A 478 -1.48 -7.44 -4.33
CA HIS A 478 -2.07 -7.69 -5.65
C HIS A 478 -2.99 -6.57 -6.15
N PHE A 479 -3.78 -5.93 -5.28
CA PHE A 479 -4.55 -4.73 -5.65
C PHE A 479 -3.64 -3.60 -6.16
N LEU A 480 -2.43 -3.51 -5.62
CA LEU A 480 -1.41 -2.55 -6.04
C LEU A 480 -0.66 -3.01 -7.28
N CYS A 481 -0.52 -4.31 -7.53
CA CYS A 481 -0.09 -4.82 -8.84
C CYS A 481 -1.10 -4.42 -9.94
N GLU A 482 -2.39 -4.30 -9.62
CA GLU A 482 -3.38 -3.78 -10.58
C GLU A 482 -3.23 -2.28 -10.87
N PHE A 483 -2.96 -1.49 -9.83
CA PHE A 483 -2.59 -0.09 -9.96
C PHE A 483 -1.18 0.14 -10.51
N TYR A 484 -0.29 -0.84 -10.42
CA TYR A 484 1.05 -0.83 -11.00
C TYR A 484 0.97 -0.99 -12.51
N TYR A 485 0.12 -1.86 -13.07
CA TYR A 485 -0.07 -1.93 -14.53
C TYR A 485 -0.82 -0.71 -15.09
N PHE A 486 -1.76 -0.14 -14.32
CA PHE A 486 -2.41 1.14 -14.66
C PHE A 486 -1.42 2.32 -14.55
N GLY A 487 -0.63 2.33 -13.48
CA GLY A 487 0.44 3.29 -13.20
C GLY A 487 1.62 3.19 -14.16
N LEU A 488 1.90 2.02 -14.73
CA LEU A 488 2.92 1.80 -15.77
C LEU A 488 2.53 2.48 -17.09
N ALA A 489 1.24 2.49 -17.42
CA ALA A 489 0.73 3.22 -18.56
C ALA A 489 0.66 4.74 -18.27
N PHE A 490 0.31 5.12 -17.04
CA PHE A 490 0.25 6.51 -16.57
C PHE A 490 1.64 7.18 -16.42
N ALA A 491 2.64 6.47 -15.88
CA ALA A 491 3.99 6.96 -15.63
C ALA A 491 4.86 7.00 -16.90
N GLY A 492 4.64 6.05 -17.83
CA GLY A 492 5.26 6.09 -19.16
C GLY A 492 4.86 7.34 -19.95
N GLU A 493 3.61 7.79 -19.82
CA GLU A 493 3.08 8.98 -20.50
C GLU A 493 3.37 10.29 -19.78
N ILE A 494 3.47 10.30 -18.44
CA ILE A 494 3.95 11.47 -17.68
C ILE A 494 5.41 11.75 -18.00
N SER A 495 6.25 10.70 -18.07
CA SER A 495 7.65 10.83 -18.50
C SER A 495 7.74 11.41 -19.91
N HIS A 496 6.91 10.95 -20.84
CA HIS A 496 6.89 11.44 -22.23
C HIS A 496 6.31 12.87 -22.36
N ALA A 497 5.34 13.24 -21.51
CA ALA A 497 4.78 14.59 -21.45
C ALA A 497 5.73 15.61 -20.81
N LEU A 498 6.56 15.17 -19.86
CA LEU A 498 7.64 15.97 -19.27
C LEU A 498 8.84 16.10 -20.22
N GLU A 499 9.10 15.11 -21.07
CA GLU A 499 10.12 15.19 -22.15
C GLU A 499 9.73 16.14 -23.30
N GLU A 500 8.43 16.32 -23.60
CA GLU A 500 7.95 17.31 -24.58
C GLU A 500 7.81 18.74 -24.01
N PHE A 501 7.90 18.91 -22.70
CA PHE A 501 7.74 20.19 -21.98
C PHE A 501 8.71 21.31 -22.46
N PRO A 502 9.98 21.05 -22.83
CA PRO A 502 10.89 22.08 -23.36
C PRO A 502 10.53 22.55 -24.78
N HIS A 503 9.81 21.75 -25.57
CA HIS A 503 9.45 22.08 -26.95
C HIS A 503 8.25 23.04 -27.05
N PHE A 504 7.44 23.14 -25.98
CA PHE A 504 6.27 24.01 -25.90
C PHE A 504 6.56 25.42 -25.34
N LEU A 505 7.76 25.68 -24.83
CA LEU A 505 8.16 26.98 -24.27
C LEU A 505 8.69 27.99 -25.32
N ARG A 506 8.54 27.72 -26.62
CA ARG A 506 8.75 28.75 -27.65
C ARG A 506 7.44 29.50 -27.89
N PRO A 507 7.34 30.80 -27.54
CA PRO A 507 6.13 31.56 -27.77
C PRO A 507 6.07 31.93 -29.26
N ASN A 508 5.22 31.28 -30.04
CA ASN A 508 4.74 31.88 -31.29
C ASN A 508 3.51 32.71 -30.97
N ILE A 509 3.78 33.98 -30.69
CA ILE A 509 2.80 35.06 -30.68
C ILE A 509 2.40 35.30 -32.14
N SER A 510 1.21 34.88 -32.54
CA SER A 510 0.35 35.63 -33.47
C SER A 510 -0.98 34.92 -33.68
N ASN A 511 -2.04 35.74 -33.60
CA ASN A 511 -3.41 35.51 -34.05
C ASN A 511 -4.35 34.75 -33.11
N VAL A 512 -4.94 35.55 -32.21
CA VAL A 512 -6.39 35.53 -31.98
C VAL A 512 -7.09 35.61 -33.34
N GLY A 513 -7.81 34.57 -33.71
CA GLY A 513 -8.56 34.50 -34.96
C GLY A 513 -9.66 33.45 -34.87
N THR A 514 -10.90 33.92 -34.81
CA THR A 514 -12.09 33.19 -35.23
C THR A 514 -11.85 32.61 -36.63
N GLY A 515 -11.88 31.29 -36.79
CA GLY A 515 -11.66 30.66 -38.08
C GLY A 515 -12.17 29.22 -38.11
N ASP A 516 -13.20 29.01 -38.94
CA ASP A 516 -13.59 27.72 -39.51
C ASP A 516 -12.39 26.83 -39.82
N GLU A 517 -12.38 25.59 -39.33
CA GLU A 517 -11.56 24.53 -39.92
C GLU A 517 -12.45 23.57 -40.70
N THR A 518 -12.50 23.87 -42.00
CA THR A 518 -12.93 22.98 -43.06
C THR A 518 -12.05 21.72 -43.08
N ILE A 519 -12.71 20.56 -43.06
CA ILE A 519 -12.10 19.23 -43.20
C ILE A 519 -11.49 19.11 -44.61
N PRO A 520 -10.20 18.76 -44.78
CA PRO A 520 -9.66 18.46 -46.11
C PRO A 520 -10.23 17.13 -46.60
N LYS A 521 -10.94 17.17 -47.75
CA LYS A 521 -11.26 16.00 -48.57
C LYS A 521 -9.97 15.36 -49.09
N GLY A 522 -9.65 14.18 -48.58
CA GLY A 522 -8.73 13.22 -49.18
C GLY A 522 -9.45 11.88 -49.36
N GLN A 523 -10.08 11.69 -50.52
CA GLN A 523 -10.71 10.44 -50.93
C GLN A 523 -9.68 9.30 -50.96
N ARG A 524 -9.85 8.29 -50.10
CA ARG A 524 -9.75 6.89 -50.53
C ARG A 524 -11.18 6.38 -50.59
N GLU A 525 -11.75 6.36 -51.79
CA GLU A 525 -13.02 5.70 -52.06
C GLU A 525 -12.81 4.18 -51.98
N SER A 526 -12.98 3.63 -50.78
CA SER A 526 -13.54 2.28 -50.66
C SER A 526 -15.03 2.46 -50.40
N LYS A 527 -15.88 1.96 -51.30
CA LYS A 527 -17.34 1.93 -51.14
C LYS A 527 -17.69 1.43 -49.73
N VAL A 528 -18.15 2.32 -48.86
CA VAL A 528 -18.94 1.93 -47.70
C VAL A 528 -20.26 1.45 -48.27
N ASP A 529 -20.58 0.18 -48.07
CA ASP A 529 -21.87 -0.37 -48.44
C ASP A 529 -22.92 0.25 -47.51
N ASN A 530 -23.71 1.20 -48.02
CA ASN A 530 -24.67 1.99 -47.22
C ASN A 530 -25.83 1.15 -46.66
N ASP A 531 -25.92 -0.13 -47.02
CA ASP A 531 -27.03 -1.01 -46.66
C ASP A 531 -26.79 -1.80 -45.35
N LEU A 532 -25.61 -1.68 -44.72
CA LEU A 532 -25.27 -2.43 -43.51
C LEU A 532 -25.24 -1.57 -42.22
N PRO A 533 -25.79 -2.05 -41.08
CA PRO A 533 -25.97 -1.24 -39.87
C PRO A 533 -24.66 -0.89 -39.12
N THR A 534 -24.64 0.26 -38.43
CA THR A 534 -23.52 0.74 -37.61
C THR A 534 -23.30 -0.13 -36.36
N ILE A 535 -22.04 -0.32 -35.94
CA ILE A 535 -21.67 -1.08 -34.73
C ILE A 535 -21.11 -0.15 -33.67
N VAL A 536 -21.64 -0.18 -32.44
CA VAL A 536 -21.19 0.68 -31.33
C VAL A 536 -20.65 -0.17 -30.17
N TRP A 537 -19.39 0.04 -29.81
CA TRP A 537 -18.70 -0.69 -28.74
C TRP A 537 -18.66 0.09 -27.43
N VAL A 538 -19.29 -0.45 -26.38
CA VAL A 538 -19.48 0.21 -25.10
C VAL A 538 -18.61 -0.47 -24.04
N HIS A 539 -17.64 0.29 -23.51
CA HIS A 539 -16.73 -0.19 -22.46
C HIS A 539 -17.40 -0.30 -21.09
N GLY A 540 -16.82 -1.06 -20.17
CA GLY A 540 -17.31 -1.21 -18.79
C GLY A 540 -16.64 -0.28 -17.76
N PHE A 541 -16.56 -0.78 -16.52
CA PHE A 541 -15.88 -0.12 -15.40
C PHE A 541 -14.40 0.09 -15.72
N LEU A 542 -13.88 1.29 -15.42
CA LEU A 542 -12.50 1.71 -15.71
C LEU A 542 -12.08 1.57 -17.18
N GLY A 543 -13.03 1.59 -18.11
CA GLY A 543 -12.72 1.70 -19.54
C GLY A 543 -12.58 3.14 -20.01
N PHE A 544 -11.72 3.36 -20.99
CA PHE A 544 -11.52 4.66 -21.66
C PHE A 544 -11.69 4.49 -23.17
N GLY A 545 -12.29 5.49 -23.83
CA GLY A 545 -12.40 5.53 -25.29
C GLY A 545 -11.11 5.98 -25.98
N PRO A 546 -11.04 5.92 -27.32
CA PRO A 546 -9.87 6.29 -28.10
C PRO A 546 -9.53 7.78 -27.95
N PHE A 547 -8.25 8.06 -27.70
CA PHE A 547 -7.70 9.41 -27.67
C PHE A 547 -7.05 9.75 -29.02
N ASP A 548 -7.37 10.94 -29.55
CA ASP A 548 -6.81 11.63 -30.74
C ASP A 548 -5.89 10.80 -31.68
N LYS A 549 -6.37 10.51 -32.90
CA LYS A 549 -5.77 9.61 -33.91
C LYS A 549 -4.32 9.92 -34.33
N ARG A 550 -3.70 11.03 -33.88
CA ARG A 550 -2.41 11.51 -34.39
C ARG A 550 -1.24 11.52 -33.40
N ARG A 551 -1.40 11.20 -32.11
CA ARG A 551 -0.25 11.17 -31.17
C ARG A 551 -0.39 10.14 -30.05
N LEU A 552 0.52 9.14 -30.09
CA LEU A 552 0.85 8.14 -29.07
C LEU A 552 -0.28 7.17 -28.64
N GLY A 553 0.10 5.92 -28.35
CA GLY A 553 -0.80 4.78 -28.15
C GLY A 553 -1.80 4.97 -27.00
N SER A 554 -3.05 5.27 -27.36
CA SER A 554 -4.19 5.28 -26.45
C SER A 554 -4.42 3.89 -25.84
N LEU A 555 -4.60 3.81 -24.51
CA LEU A 555 -5.21 2.70 -23.79
C LEU A 555 -6.73 2.62 -24.08
N SER A 556 -7.13 2.70 -25.35
CA SER A 556 -8.50 2.36 -25.73
C SER A 556 -8.70 0.89 -25.37
N ASN A 557 -9.78 0.60 -24.65
CA ASN A 557 -10.14 -0.78 -24.34
C ASN A 557 -10.41 -1.62 -25.60
N PHE A 558 -10.47 -0.98 -26.77
CA PHE A 558 -10.76 -1.61 -28.06
C PHE A 558 -9.74 -1.22 -29.14
N ALA A 559 -8.52 -0.84 -28.72
CA ALA A 559 -7.45 -0.42 -29.62
C ALA A 559 -7.22 -1.46 -30.74
N GLY A 560 -7.65 -1.13 -31.96
CA GLY A 560 -7.57 -2.01 -33.13
C GLY A 560 -8.91 -2.23 -33.85
N ALA A 561 -10.02 -2.40 -33.12
CA ALA A 561 -11.34 -2.67 -33.70
C ALA A 561 -11.84 -1.51 -34.58
N GLU A 562 -11.52 -0.28 -34.19
CA GLU A 562 -11.82 0.96 -34.93
C GLU A 562 -11.07 1.06 -36.28
N ASN A 563 -10.02 0.27 -36.47
CA ASN A 563 -9.21 0.24 -37.69
C ASN A 563 -9.61 -0.90 -38.64
N GLU A 564 -10.40 -1.87 -38.16
CA GLU A 564 -10.85 -3.02 -38.96
C GLU A 564 -12.05 -2.66 -39.85
N ASP A 565 -12.91 -1.74 -39.40
CA ASP A 565 -14.11 -1.33 -40.13
C ASP A 565 -14.51 0.12 -39.82
N GLN A 566 -14.75 0.92 -40.86
CA GLN A 566 -15.16 2.33 -40.74
C GLN A 566 -16.55 2.52 -40.10
N ARG A 567 -17.34 1.44 -39.94
CA ARG A 567 -18.68 1.43 -39.34
C ARG A 567 -18.66 1.25 -37.81
N VAL A 568 -17.49 1.02 -37.21
CA VAL A 568 -17.35 0.79 -35.77
C VAL A 568 -17.13 2.11 -35.04
N LEU A 569 -18.03 2.42 -34.09
CA LEU A 569 -17.92 3.56 -33.19
C LEU A 569 -17.56 3.10 -31.78
N VAL A 570 -16.58 3.78 -31.16
CA VAL A 570 -16.18 3.56 -29.76
C VAL A 570 -16.42 4.85 -28.96
N PRO A 571 -17.58 4.99 -28.29
CA PRO A 571 -17.88 6.15 -27.46
C PRO A 571 -16.92 6.34 -26.28
N TYR A 572 -16.57 7.60 -26.00
CA TYR A 572 -15.87 8.00 -24.78
C TYR A 572 -16.88 8.34 -23.67
N LEU A 573 -17.29 7.33 -22.90
CA LEU A 573 -18.19 7.51 -21.75
C LEU A 573 -17.40 7.66 -20.46
N GLY A 574 -17.98 8.31 -19.45
CA GLY A 574 -17.41 8.30 -18.10
C GLY A 574 -17.20 6.87 -17.61
N SER A 575 -16.07 6.60 -16.96
CA SER A 575 -15.73 5.23 -16.52
C SER A 575 -16.31 4.85 -15.16
N LEU A 576 -16.70 5.85 -14.36
CA LEU A 576 -17.25 5.73 -13.01
C LEU A 576 -18.74 6.10 -12.81
N PRO A 577 -19.37 6.95 -13.64
CA PRO A 577 -20.80 7.26 -13.49
C PRO A 577 -21.67 6.01 -13.53
N SER A 578 -22.88 6.12 -12.96
CA SER A 578 -23.82 5.01 -12.89
C SER A 578 -24.18 4.46 -14.27
N VAL A 579 -24.73 3.24 -14.32
CA VAL A 579 -25.21 2.65 -15.57
C VAL A 579 -26.28 3.54 -16.21
N TYR A 580 -27.12 4.19 -15.38
CA TYR A 580 -28.13 5.14 -15.82
C TYR A 580 -27.51 6.36 -16.50
N ASP A 581 -26.55 7.03 -15.85
CA ASP A 581 -25.88 8.21 -16.40
C ASP A 581 -25.15 7.89 -17.69
N ARG A 582 -24.43 6.77 -17.71
CA ARG A 582 -23.71 6.33 -18.90
C ARG A 582 -24.63 6.02 -20.07
N ALA A 583 -25.86 5.54 -19.83
CA ALA A 583 -26.84 5.33 -20.89
C ALA A 583 -27.33 6.67 -21.47
N ARG A 584 -27.53 7.69 -20.63
CA ARG A 584 -27.83 9.07 -21.07
C ARG A 584 -26.67 9.66 -21.85
N GLU A 585 -25.44 9.55 -21.35
CA GLU A 585 -24.24 10.02 -22.04
C GLU A 585 -24.09 9.37 -23.42
N LEU A 586 -24.34 8.06 -23.54
CA LEU A 586 -24.27 7.32 -24.80
C LEU A 586 -25.32 7.79 -25.82
N PHE A 587 -26.55 8.05 -25.37
CA PHE A 587 -27.59 8.56 -26.27
C PHE A 587 -27.19 9.90 -26.90
N TYR A 588 -26.78 10.87 -26.08
CA TYR A 588 -26.40 12.19 -26.56
C TYR A 588 -25.05 12.19 -27.31
N TYR A 589 -24.16 11.25 -27.02
CA TYR A 589 -22.96 11.02 -27.84
C TYR A 589 -23.35 10.66 -29.28
N LEU A 590 -24.34 9.78 -29.46
CA LEU A 590 -24.80 9.35 -30.78
C LEU A 590 -25.66 10.41 -31.47
N LYS A 591 -26.71 10.92 -30.81
CA LYS A 591 -27.66 11.88 -31.41
C LYS A 591 -27.14 13.31 -31.47
N GLY A 592 -26.23 13.69 -30.58
CA GLY A 592 -25.85 15.09 -30.37
C GLY A 592 -26.76 15.81 -29.37
N GLY A 593 -26.31 16.96 -28.89
CA GLY A 593 -27.01 17.78 -27.89
C GLY A 593 -26.34 17.78 -26.52
N GLN A 594 -26.96 18.47 -25.56
CA GLN A 594 -26.52 18.50 -24.16
C GLN A 594 -27.05 17.29 -23.41
N VAL A 595 -26.18 16.59 -22.68
CA VAL A 595 -26.58 15.47 -21.84
C VAL A 595 -27.57 15.96 -20.77
N ASP A 596 -28.78 15.40 -20.76
CA ASP A 596 -29.80 15.60 -19.72
C ASP A 596 -29.95 14.30 -18.92
N TYR A 597 -29.47 14.30 -17.67
CA TYR A 597 -29.59 13.17 -16.74
C TYR A 597 -31.02 13.06 -16.15
N GLY A 598 -31.85 14.09 -16.32
CA GLY A 598 -33.19 14.17 -15.78
C GLY A 598 -33.24 14.83 -14.40
N GLU A 599 -34.19 15.74 -14.23
CA GLU A 599 -34.32 16.61 -13.05
C GLU A 599 -34.52 15.83 -11.74
N GLU A 600 -35.42 14.85 -11.72
CA GLU A 600 -35.73 14.05 -10.53
C GLU A 600 -34.55 13.20 -10.08
N HIS A 601 -33.89 12.53 -11.04
CA HIS A 601 -32.70 11.72 -10.81
C HIS A 601 -31.58 12.58 -10.21
N SER A 602 -31.29 13.71 -10.84
CA SER A 602 -30.18 14.59 -10.44
C SER A 602 -30.39 15.21 -9.06
N LYS A 603 -31.64 15.56 -8.70
CA LYS A 603 -31.98 16.02 -7.35
C LYS A 603 -31.80 14.92 -6.30
N THR A 604 -32.18 13.68 -6.63
CA THR A 604 -32.08 12.53 -5.72
C THR A 604 -30.63 12.13 -5.50
N CYS A 605 -29.82 12.13 -6.56
CA CYS A 605 -28.43 11.71 -6.54
C CYS A 605 -27.45 12.82 -6.16
N GLY A 606 -27.87 14.07 -6.14
CA GLY A 606 -27.09 15.22 -5.67
C GLY A 606 -26.05 15.71 -6.67
N HIS A 607 -26.38 15.70 -7.97
CA HIS A 607 -25.53 16.20 -9.05
C HIS A 607 -26.29 17.11 -10.02
N SER A 608 -25.57 17.74 -10.94
CA SER A 608 -26.14 18.63 -11.96
C SER A 608 -26.99 17.86 -12.97
N GLN A 609 -28.16 18.42 -13.34
CA GLN A 609 -29.05 17.83 -14.34
C GLN A 609 -28.43 17.76 -15.73
N PHE A 610 -27.68 18.80 -16.10
CA PHE A 610 -27.09 18.91 -17.41
C PHE A 610 -25.61 18.61 -17.36
N GLY A 611 -25.16 17.74 -18.27
CA GLY A 611 -23.78 17.37 -18.46
C GLY A 611 -23.12 18.05 -19.66
N ARG A 612 -22.20 17.33 -20.29
CA ARG A 612 -21.43 17.79 -21.44
C ARG A 612 -22.31 18.03 -22.67
N ILE A 613 -21.83 18.87 -23.58
CA ILE A 613 -22.50 19.20 -24.83
C ILE A 613 -21.76 18.52 -25.98
N TYR A 614 -22.51 17.77 -26.79
CA TYR A 614 -22.04 17.23 -28.06
C TYR A 614 -22.60 18.09 -29.19
N GLU A 615 -21.79 19.00 -29.74
CA GLU A 615 -22.24 19.92 -30.80
C GLU A 615 -22.77 19.19 -32.04
N ARG A 616 -22.17 18.02 -32.36
CA ARG A 616 -22.62 17.12 -33.41
C ARG A 616 -22.64 15.70 -32.89
N GLY A 617 -23.76 15.01 -33.11
CA GLY A 617 -23.87 13.58 -32.83
C GLY A 617 -22.96 12.75 -33.73
N HIS A 618 -22.41 11.66 -33.18
CA HIS A 618 -21.57 10.73 -33.94
C HIS A 618 -22.39 9.82 -34.89
N TYR A 619 -23.70 9.71 -34.68
CA TYR A 619 -24.65 9.05 -35.59
C TYR A 619 -26.04 9.73 -35.47
N PRO A 620 -26.20 10.95 -36.01
CA PRO A 620 -27.37 11.79 -35.73
C PRO A 620 -28.65 11.26 -36.39
N ASP A 621 -28.55 10.50 -37.48
CA ASP A 621 -29.68 9.91 -38.21
C ASP A 621 -30.20 8.61 -37.55
N TRP A 622 -29.64 8.21 -36.40
CA TRP A 622 -30.07 7.03 -35.66
C TRP A 622 -31.58 7.03 -35.37
N ASP A 623 -32.29 6.05 -35.93
CA ASP A 623 -33.72 5.82 -35.75
C ASP A 623 -34.11 4.35 -36.05
N GLU A 624 -35.40 4.06 -36.30
CA GLU A 624 -35.87 2.72 -36.65
C GLU A 624 -35.44 2.25 -38.05
N GLU A 625 -35.24 3.17 -38.99
CA GLU A 625 -34.79 2.87 -40.34
C GLU A 625 -33.27 2.71 -40.39
N HIS A 626 -32.57 3.31 -39.43
CA HIS A 626 -31.11 3.29 -39.26
C HIS A 626 -30.70 2.66 -37.91
N PRO A 627 -31.01 1.39 -37.63
CA PRO A 627 -30.79 0.80 -36.32
C PRO A 627 -29.32 0.44 -36.07
N ILE A 628 -28.94 0.27 -34.80
CA ILE A 628 -27.55 0.02 -34.38
C ILE A 628 -27.36 -1.39 -33.81
N HIS A 629 -26.21 -2.00 -34.10
CA HIS A 629 -25.66 -3.13 -33.36
C HIS A 629 -24.80 -2.64 -32.18
N PHE A 630 -25.16 -3.00 -30.95
CA PHE A 630 -24.33 -2.68 -29.79
C PHE A 630 -23.50 -3.87 -29.33
N VAL A 631 -22.25 -3.61 -28.97
CA VAL A 631 -21.34 -4.57 -28.33
C VAL A 631 -20.94 -4.01 -26.96
N GLY A 632 -21.44 -4.60 -25.88
CA GLY A 632 -21.15 -4.18 -24.52
C GLY A 632 -20.17 -5.12 -23.83
N HIS A 633 -19.02 -4.59 -23.38
CA HIS A 633 -18.07 -5.34 -22.55
C HIS A 633 -18.28 -5.04 -21.06
N SER A 634 -18.21 -6.06 -20.20
CA SER A 634 -18.30 -5.90 -18.74
C SER A 634 -19.58 -5.14 -18.32
N GLY A 635 -19.46 -4.07 -17.54
CA GLY A 635 -20.58 -3.19 -17.19
C GLY A 635 -21.24 -2.48 -18.39
N GLY A 636 -20.54 -2.34 -19.52
CA GLY A 636 -21.07 -1.71 -20.74
C GLY A 636 -22.26 -2.47 -21.33
N ALA A 637 -22.35 -3.78 -21.11
CA ALA A 637 -23.52 -4.57 -21.48
C ALA A 637 -24.80 -4.10 -20.74
N GLN A 638 -24.68 -3.68 -19.48
CA GLN A 638 -25.81 -3.12 -18.73
C GLN A 638 -26.18 -1.73 -19.24
N VAL A 639 -25.20 -0.90 -19.59
CA VAL A 639 -25.42 0.45 -20.15
C VAL A 639 -26.29 0.37 -21.41
N VAL A 640 -25.95 -0.53 -22.33
CA VAL A 640 -26.70 -0.72 -23.59
C VAL A 640 -28.13 -1.20 -23.32
N ARG A 641 -28.30 -2.13 -22.37
CA ARG A 641 -29.63 -2.64 -22.01
C ARG A 641 -30.52 -1.58 -21.39
N VAL A 642 -29.96 -0.77 -20.49
CA VAL A 642 -30.65 0.38 -19.89
C VAL A 642 -31.01 1.40 -20.97
N LEU A 643 -30.10 1.72 -21.89
CA LEU A 643 -30.37 2.59 -23.02
C LEU A 643 -31.53 2.08 -23.88
N GLN A 644 -31.54 0.80 -24.23
CA GLN A 644 -32.64 0.22 -25.03
C GLN A 644 -33.99 0.36 -24.31
N GLN A 645 -34.03 0.09 -23.00
CA GLN A 645 -35.23 0.26 -22.20
C GLN A 645 -35.68 1.74 -22.17
N MET A 646 -34.75 2.68 -22.00
CA MET A 646 -35.03 4.13 -22.03
C MET A 646 -35.61 4.60 -23.36
N LEU A 647 -35.16 4.03 -24.49
CA LEU A 647 -35.73 4.31 -25.81
C LEU A 647 -37.17 3.84 -25.91
N ALA A 648 -37.46 2.63 -25.42
CA ALA A 648 -38.81 2.07 -25.40
C ALA A 648 -39.76 2.88 -24.50
N ASP A 649 -39.24 3.40 -23.39
CA ASP A 649 -39.99 4.20 -22.42
C ASP A 649 -40.07 5.69 -22.82
N LYS A 650 -39.45 6.09 -23.94
CA LYS A 650 -39.40 7.47 -24.45
C LYS A 650 -38.84 8.45 -23.43
N ALA A 651 -37.79 8.04 -22.72
CA ALA A 651 -37.25 8.76 -21.58
C ALA A 651 -36.47 10.04 -21.93
N PHE A 652 -36.19 10.30 -23.21
CA PHE A 652 -35.37 11.43 -23.68
C PHE A 652 -36.25 12.63 -24.08
N LYS A 653 -36.18 13.72 -23.30
CA LYS A 653 -36.93 14.95 -23.59
C LYS A 653 -36.53 15.49 -24.97
N GLY A 654 -37.53 15.85 -25.78
CA GLY A 654 -37.33 16.31 -27.17
C GLY A 654 -37.27 15.19 -28.22
N TYR A 655 -37.24 13.91 -27.82
CA TYR A 655 -37.16 12.75 -28.71
C TYR A 655 -38.31 11.75 -28.48
N GLY A 656 -39.56 12.21 -28.63
CA GLY A 656 -40.77 11.42 -28.31
C GLY A 656 -41.10 10.27 -29.28
N ASN A 657 -40.34 10.13 -30.38
CA ASN A 657 -40.45 9.06 -31.37
C ASN A 657 -39.42 7.93 -31.15
N THR A 658 -38.69 7.95 -30.03
CA THR A 658 -37.77 6.87 -29.68
C THR A 658 -38.51 5.53 -29.51
N SER A 659 -37.81 4.46 -29.83
CA SER A 659 -38.33 3.09 -29.86
C SER A 659 -37.22 2.09 -29.60
N GLU A 660 -37.53 0.95 -29.01
CA GLU A 660 -36.58 -0.16 -28.82
C GLU A 660 -35.98 -0.66 -30.14
N ASN A 661 -36.69 -0.45 -31.27
CA ASN A 661 -36.30 -0.95 -32.60
C ASN A 661 -35.15 -0.16 -33.20
N TRP A 662 -34.76 0.96 -32.58
CA TRP A 662 -33.52 1.68 -32.89
C TRP A 662 -32.29 0.80 -32.57
N VAL A 663 -32.47 -0.29 -31.81
CA VAL A 663 -31.45 -1.29 -31.49
C VAL A 663 -31.73 -2.60 -32.23
N LEU A 664 -30.87 -2.91 -33.20
CA LEU A 664 -30.97 -4.14 -33.98
C LEU A 664 -30.46 -5.35 -33.22
N SER A 665 -29.30 -5.21 -32.54
CA SER A 665 -28.77 -6.27 -31.68
C SER A 665 -28.00 -5.75 -30.48
N ILE A 666 -27.91 -6.60 -29.45
CA ILE A 666 -27.04 -6.41 -28.28
C ILE A 666 -26.16 -7.66 -28.12
N THR A 667 -24.85 -7.47 -28.25
CA THR A 667 -23.84 -8.49 -27.99
C THR A 667 -23.13 -8.17 -26.68
N SER A 668 -23.21 -9.08 -25.71
CA SER A 668 -22.52 -8.98 -24.43
C SER A 668 -21.21 -9.77 -24.47
N LEU A 669 -20.10 -9.12 -24.14
CA LEU A 669 -18.78 -9.75 -23.98
C LEU A 669 -18.40 -9.68 -22.50
N SER A 670 -18.29 -10.82 -21.82
CA SER A 670 -18.00 -10.87 -20.38
C SER A 670 -18.92 -9.95 -19.55
N GLY A 671 -20.18 -9.79 -19.96
CA GLY A 671 -21.04 -8.76 -19.40
C GLY A 671 -21.54 -9.07 -18.00
N THR A 672 -21.70 -8.04 -17.17
CA THR A 672 -22.18 -8.17 -15.80
C THR A 672 -23.72 -8.14 -15.74
N LEU A 673 -24.41 -9.11 -16.38
CA LEU A 673 -25.88 -9.06 -16.55
C LEU A 673 -26.66 -9.35 -15.26
N ASN A 674 -26.04 -10.02 -14.28
CA ASN A 674 -26.65 -10.39 -13.00
C ASN A 674 -25.84 -9.94 -11.77
N GLY A 675 -24.78 -9.16 -11.97
CA GLY A 675 -23.89 -8.70 -10.91
C GLY A 675 -22.58 -9.50 -10.84
N THR A 676 -21.65 -9.08 -9.99
CA THR A 676 -20.40 -9.80 -9.74
C THR A 676 -20.10 -9.87 -8.25
N THR A 677 -19.54 -10.97 -7.77
CA THR A 677 -19.07 -11.08 -6.37
C THR A 677 -17.82 -10.24 -6.12
N ARG A 678 -17.11 -9.83 -7.19
CA ARG A 678 -15.93 -8.98 -7.13
C ARG A 678 -16.18 -7.68 -6.36
N THR A 679 -17.34 -7.05 -6.54
CA THR A 679 -17.67 -5.79 -5.85
C THR A 679 -17.60 -5.92 -4.33
N TYR A 680 -18.02 -7.06 -3.77
CA TYR A 680 -18.01 -7.30 -2.33
C TYR A 680 -16.61 -7.58 -1.79
N ILE A 681 -15.79 -8.25 -2.62
CA ILE A 681 -14.38 -8.50 -2.34
C ILE A 681 -13.62 -7.16 -2.31
N ASP A 682 -13.96 -6.25 -3.22
CA ASP A 682 -13.31 -4.93 -3.32
C ASP A 682 -13.73 -3.96 -2.21
N GLY A 683 -14.90 -4.16 -1.60
CA GLY A 683 -15.30 -3.42 -0.39
C GLY A 683 -16.75 -2.99 -0.31
N MET A 684 -17.60 -3.36 -1.28
CA MET A 684 -19.04 -3.11 -1.19
C MET A 684 -19.66 -3.97 -0.07
N GLU A 685 -20.65 -3.41 0.62
CA GLU A 685 -21.41 -4.09 1.66
C GLU A 685 -22.40 -5.09 1.01
N PRO A 686 -22.29 -6.41 1.29
CA PRO A 686 -23.20 -7.39 0.71
C PRO A 686 -24.66 -7.19 1.13
N GLY A 687 -24.92 -6.59 2.29
CA GLY A 687 -26.28 -6.40 2.80
C GLY A 687 -27.17 -5.54 1.89
N ASP A 688 -26.66 -4.40 1.41
CA ASP A 688 -27.43 -3.47 0.57
C ASP A 688 -26.95 -3.40 -0.90
N GLY A 689 -25.71 -3.84 -1.16
CA GLY A 689 -25.05 -3.71 -2.46
C GLY A 689 -24.92 -2.26 -2.92
N ARG A 690 -24.83 -1.30 -1.99
CA ARG A 690 -24.76 0.15 -2.27
C ARG A 690 -23.73 0.86 -1.40
N SER A 691 -23.66 0.52 -0.12
CA SER A 691 -22.74 1.12 0.83
C SER A 691 -21.34 0.53 0.69
N LEU A 692 -20.34 1.33 1.05
CA LEU A 692 -18.97 0.87 1.21
C LEU A 692 -18.74 0.42 2.65
N LYS A 693 -17.96 -0.66 2.85
CA LYS A 693 -17.49 -1.04 4.18
C LYS A 693 -16.71 0.13 4.81
N PRO A 694 -16.83 0.36 6.13
CA PRO A 694 -16.17 1.49 6.80
C PRO A 694 -14.66 1.53 6.58
N ILE A 695 -14.03 0.34 6.54
CA ILE A 695 -12.60 0.17 6.29
C ILE A 695 -12.45 -0.84 5.16
N CYS A 696 -12.16 -0.37 3.95
CA CYS A 696 -11.84 -1.21 2.79
C CYS A 696 -11.03 -0.43 1.74
N MET A 697 -10.36 -1.14 0.84
CA MET A 697 -9.55 -0.52 -0.23
C MET A 697 -10.38 0.37 -1.16
N LEU A 698 -11.65 0.04 -1.37
CA LEU A 698 -12.55 0.86 -2.17
C LEU A 698 -12.81 2.26 -1.55
N GLN A 699 -12.64 2.43 -0.23
CA GLN A 699 -12.63 3.75 0.41
C GLN A 699 -11.40 4.57 0.00
N LEU A 700 -10.23 3.94 -0.12
CA LEU A 700 -9.01 4.62 -0.58
C LEU A 700 -9.13 5.02 -2.05
N PHE A 701 -9.66 4.12 -2.89
CA PHE A 701 -9.96 4.42 -4.29
C PHE A 701 -10.90 5.62 -4.40
N ARG A 702 -12.00 5.62 -3.62
CA ARG A 702 -12.92 6.74 -3.52
C ARG A 702 -12.21 8.05 -3.14
N ILE A 703 -11.38 8.05 -2.10
CA ILE A 703 -10.63 9.24 -1.66
C ILE A 703 -9.70 9.74 -2.78
N ALA A 704 -8.97 8.83 -3.44
CA ALA A 704 -8.06 9.17 -4.52
C ALA A 704 -8.77 9.80 -5.72
N VAL A 705 -9.93 9.24 -6.12
CA VAL A 705 -10.76 9.79 -7.20
C VAL A 705 -11.31 11.17 -6.85
N ILE A 706 -11.80 11.36 -5.61
CA ILE A 706 -12.29 12.67 -5.15
C ILE A 706 -11.19 13.72 -5.21
N ILE A 707 -9.98 13.39 -4.73
CA ILE A 707 -8.82 14.29 -4.76
C ILE A 707 -8.42 14.57 -6.21
N TYR A 708 -8.32 13.54 -7.05
CA TYR A 708 -7.96 13.67 -8.47
C TYR A 708 -8.89 14.64 -9.20
N ASP A 709 -10.21 14.44 -9.05
CA ASP A 709 -11.19 15.25 -9.76
C ASP A 709 -11.26 16.68 -9.22
N TRP A 710 -11.06 16.85 -7.90
CA TRP A 710 -10.96 18.15 -7.25
C TRP A 710 -9.73 18.95 -7.69
N LEU A 711 -8.57 18.32 -7.83
CA LEU A 711 -7.35 19.00 -8.29
C LEU A 711 -7.50 19.60 -9.69
N ASP A 712 -8.39 19.04 -10.52
CA ASP A 712 -8.81 19.60 -11.81
C ASP A 712 -7.64 19.98 -12.74
N ILE A 713 -6.65 19.08 -12.79
CA ILE A 713 -5.45 19.26 -13.61
C ILE A 713 -5.81 18.94 -15.06
N TRP A 714 -6.04 19.99 -15.86
CA TRP A 714 -6.49 19.89 -17.26
C TRP A 714 -5.72 18.86 -18.09
N MET A 715 -4.38 18.82 -18.02
CA MET A 715 -3.58 17.87 -18.80
C MET A 715 -3.85 16.40 -18.44
N LEU A 716 -4.10 16.13 -17.16
CA LEU A 716 -4.41 14.77 -16.69
C LEU A 716 -5.85 14.39 -17.06
N LYS A 717 -6.81 15.30 -16.85
CA LYS A 717 -8.21 15.09 -17.23
C LYS A 717 -8.38 14.96 -18.74
N LYS A 718 -7.54 15.63 -19.53
CA LYS A 718 -7.54 15.48 -20.99
C LYS A 718 -7.29 14.02 -21.38
N ARG A 719 -6.42 13.29 -20.67
CA ARG A 719 -6.08 11.88 -20.99
C ARG A 719 -6.96 10.86 -20.25
N TYR A 720 -7.28 11.11 -18.98
CA TYR A 720 -7.92 10.15 -18.08
C TYR A 720 -9.10 10.79 -17.33
N ASN A 721 -10.14 11.21 -18.05
CA ASN A 721 -11.35 11.70 -17.41
C ASN A 721 -12.20 10.51 -16.90
N PHE A 722 -12.50 10.49 -15.59
CA PHE A 722 -13.41 9.52 -15.00
C PHE A 722 -14.89 9.80 -15.32
N GLY A 723 -15.21 10.97 -15.88
CA GLY A 723 -16.55 11.39 -16.31
C GLY A 723 -17.45 11.89 -15.18
N LEU A 724 -16.87 12.38 -14.08
CA LEU A 724 -17.59 12.85 -12.91
C LEU A 724 -17.93 14.35 -12.98
N ASP A 725 -17.88 14.95 -14.17
CA ASP A 725 -18.02 16.39 -14.38
C ASP A 725 -19.34 16.96 -13.82
N HIS A 726 -20.43 16.17 -13.86
CA HIS A 726 -21.74 16.56 -13.34
C HIS A 726 -21.80 16.67 -11.81
N PHE A 727 -20.79 16.18 -11.08
CA PHE A 727 -20.66 16.36 -9.62
C PHE A 727 -19.90 17.64 -9.23
N ASP A 728 -19.36 18.38 -10.21
CA ASP A 728 -18.74 19.70 -10.01
C ASP A 728 -17.66 19.74 -8.93
N LEU A 729 -16.79 18.72 -8.89
CA LEU A 729 -15.81 18.56 -7.81
C LEU A 729 -14.61 19.51 -7.89
N SER A 730 -14.35 20.15 -9.02
CA SER A 730 -13.19 21.03 -9.22
C SER A 730 -12.98 22.01 -8.06
N TRP A 731 -11.71 22.22 -7.66
CA TRP A 731 -11.33 23.16 -6.60
C TRP A 731 -11.81 24.58 -6.88
N ARG A 732 -11.97 24.95 -8.16
CA ARG A 732 -12.54 26.24 -8.60
C ARG A 732 -14.00 26.41 -8.21
N LYS A 733 -14.75 25.31 -8.06
CA LYS A 733 -16.17 25.29 -7.70
C LYS A 733 -16.41 24.99 -6.22
N LYS A 734 -15.75 23.96 -5.64
CA LYS A 734 -16.04 23.47 -4.28
C LYS A 734 -15.06 23.91 -3.18
N GLY A 735 -13.86 24.41 -3.52
CA GLY A 735 -12.84 24.83 -2.53
C GLY A 735 -12.45 23.73 -1.52
N ILE A 736 -11.72 24.09 -0.46
CA ILE A 736 -11.20 23.15 0.56
C ILE A 736 -12.32 22.57 1.45
N LEU A 737 -13.31 23.39 1.82
CA LEU A 737 -14.43 22.93 2.66
C LEU A 737 -15.33 21.93 1.89
N GLY A 738 -15.51 22.13 0.59
CA GLY A 738 -16.32 21.24 -0.24
C GLY A 738 -15.66 19.86 -0.46
N ILE A 739 -14.34 19.80 -0.66
CA ILE A 739 -13.65 18.50 -0.71
C ILE A 739 -13.72 17.77 0.62
N TRP A 740 -13.58 18.47 1.75
CA TRP A 740 -13.69 17.84 3.07
C TRP A 740 -15.05 17.17 3.27
N LYS A 741 -16.15 17.83 2.87
CA LYS A 741 -17.50 17.23 2.87
C LYS A 741 -17.63 15.99 1.97
N CYS A 742 -16.96 16.00 0.81
CA CYS A 742 -16.94 14.85 -0.09
C CYS A 742 -16.17 13.66 0.50
N LEU A 743 -15.05 13.93 1.17
CA LEU A 743 -14.21 12.92 1.83
C LEU A 743 -14.93 12.25 3.00
N ILE A 744 -15.62 13.03 3.86
CA ILE A 744 -16.39 12.48 4.99
C ILE A 744 -17.74 11.86 4.58
N GLY A 745 -18.07 11.84 3.29
CA GLY A 745 -19.26 11.15 2.78
C GLY A 745 -20.57 11.89 3.01
N LYS A 746 -20.54 13.23 3.11
CA LYS A 746 -21.75 14.06 3.21
C LYS A 746 -22.26 14.56 1.86
N GLU A 747 -21.40 14.66 0.85
CA GLU A 747 -21.73 15.15 -0.50
C GLU A 747 -20.88 14.42 -1.56
N GLY A 748 -21.25 14.51 -2.84
CA GLY A 748 -20.41 14.04 -3.95
C GLY A 748 -20.72 12.61 -4.45
N PRO A 749 -19.94 12.11 -5.44
CA PRO A 749 -20.33 10.99 -6.31
C PRO A 749 -20.54 9.64 -5.64
N PHE A 750 -20.01 9.45 -4.45
CA PHE A 750 -20.04 8.16 -3.76
C PHE A 750 -21.07 8.13 -2.63
N CYS A 751 -21.81 9.22 -2.39
CA CYS A 751 -22.73 9.34 -1.25
C CYS A 751 -24.13 8.80 -1.54
N SER A 752 -24.65 9.03 -2.75
CA SER A 752 -25.98 8.60 -3.18
C SER A 752 -26.03 7.15 -3.66
N GLY A 753 -24.87 6.50 -3.84
CA GLY A 753 -24.75 5.21 -4.53
C GLY A 753 -24.88 5.32 -6.05
N ASP A 754 -24.83 6.54 -6.60
CA ASP A 754 -24.97 6.83 -8.02
C ASP A 754 -23.62 6.80 -8.74
N TRP A 755 -23.05 5.61 -8.79
CA TRP A 755 -21.81 5.31 -9.49
C TRP A 755 -21.82 3.83 -9.86
N ILE A 756 -20.91 3.43 -10.74
CA ILE A 756 -21.05 2.15 -11.45
C ILE A 756 -20.96 0.90 -10.56
N LEU A 757 -20.17 0.88 -9.48
CA LEU A 757 -19.98 -0.35 -8.70
C LEU A 757 -21.25 -0.84 -7.97
N PRO A 758 -22.05 0.02 -7.29
CA PRO A 758 -23.38 -0.34 -6.80
C PRO A 758 -24.28 -1.01 -7.84
N ASP A 759 -24.23 -0.59 -9.10
CA ASP A 759 -25.02 -1.17 -10.20
C ASP A 759 -24.52 -2.54 -10.63
N LEU A 760 -23.21 -2.81 -10.45
CA LEU A 760 -22.58 -4.09 -10.77
C LEU A 760 -22.65 -5.11 -9.62
N THR A 761 -23.21 -4.76 -8.47
CA THR A 761 -23.54 -5.74 -7.42
C THR A 761 -24.70 -6.65 -7.87
N ILE A 762 -24.87 -7.81 -7.22
CA ILE A 762 -26.01 -8.70 -7.50
C ILE A 762 -27.33 -7.96 -7.24
N GLN A 763 -27.43 -7.21 -6.14
CA GLN A 763 -28.62 -6.41 -5.83
C GLN A 763 -28.82 -5.29 -6.84
N GLY A 764 -27.75 -4.62 -7.30
CA GLY A 764 -27.77 -3.60 -8.33
C GLY A 764 -28.36 -4.12 -9.64
N CYS A 765 -27.82 -5.23 -10.14
CA CYS A 765 -28.32 -5.85 -11.36
C CYS A 765 -29.75 -6.37 -11.22
N ILE A 766 -30.16 -6.89 -10.05
CA ILE A 766 -31.57 -7.25 -9.80
C ILE A 766 -32.48 -6.03 -9.88
N ARG A 767 -32.08 -4.90 -9.28
CA ARG A 767 -32.83 -3.64 -9.36
C ARG A 767 -32.98 -3.18 -10.81
N LEU A 768 -31.91 -3.23 -11.60
CA LEU A 768 -31.94 -2.89 -13.02
C LEU A 768 -32.84 -3.86 -13.81
N ASN A 769 -32.61 -5.16 -13.68
CA ASN A 769 -33.33 -6.19 -14.43
C ASN A 769 -34.83 -6.24 -14.12
N LYS A 770 -35.27 -5.75 -12.96
CA LYS A 770 -36.71 -5.62 -12.64
C LYS A 770 -37.44 -4.68 -13.62
N HIS A 771 -36.72 -3.74 -14.22
CA HIS A 771 -37.27 -2.71 -15.09
C HIS A 771 -36.85 -2.85 -16.56
N ILE A 772 -35.94 -3.78 -16.88
CA ILE A 772 -35.43 -3.98 -18.24
C ILE A 772 -36.01 -5.26 -18.83
N ARG A 773 -36.65 -5.17 -20.00
CA ARG A 773 -37.18 -6.34 -20.74
C ARG A 773 -36.27 -6.78 -21.90
N THR A 774 -36.51 -8.00 -22.39
CA THR A 774 -36.00 -8.46 -23.68
C THR A 774 -37.04 -8.15 -24.75
N PHE A 775 -36.62 -7.51 -25.84
CA PHE A 775 -37.52 -7.04 -26.89
C PHE A 775 -37.61 -8.03 -28.05
N PRO A 776 -38.82 -8.29 -28.59
CA PRO A 776 -39.06 -9.40 -29.53
C PRO A 776 -38.41 -9.22 -30.91
N LYS A 777 -38.04 -7.99 -31.28
CA LYS A 777 -37.43 -7.67 -32.59
C LYS A 777 -35.91 -7.49 -32.54
N THR A 778 -35.30 -7.55 -31.36
CA THR A 778 -33.85 -7.34 -31.18
C THR A 778 -33.13 -8.68 -31.03
N TYR A 779 -31.96 -8.82 -31.64
CA TYR A 779 -31.11 -9.99 -31.48
C TYR A 779 -30.20 -9.85 -30.25
N TYR A 780 -30.10 -10.89 -29.43
CA TYR A 780 -29.27 -10.86 -28.21
C TYR A 780 -28.23 -11.98 -28.24
N MET A 781 -26.96 -11.61 -28.06
CA MET A 781 -25.83 -12.52 -28.00
C MET A 781 -25.07 -12.33 -26.69
N SER A 782 -24.55 -13.40 -26.12
CA SER A 782 -23.65 -13.33 -24.97
C SER A 782 -22.49 -14.30 -25.07
N TYR A 783 -21.28 -13.76 -24.94
CA TYR A 783 -20.06 -14.53 -24.84
C TYR A 783 -19.57 -14.47 -23.39
N ALA A 784 -19.93 -15.52 -22.66
CA ALA A 784 -19.53 -15.70 -21.27
C ALA A 784 -18.12 -16.26 -21.20
N THR A 785 -17.23 -15.60 -20.48
CA THR A 785 -15.84 -16.04 -20.27
C THR A 785 -15.70 -16.88 -19.02
N LYS A 786 -14.77 -17.82 -19.05
CA LYS A 786 -14.29 -18.48 -17.84
C LYS A 786 -12.81 -18.82 -17.90
N ARG A 787 -12.14 -18.72 -16.75
CA ARG A 787 -10.75 -19.13 -16.51
C ARG A 787 -10.59 -20.03 -15.28
N THR A 788 -11.68 -20.71 -14.92
CA THR A 788 -11.82 -21.59 -13.74
C THR A 788 -12.14 -23.02 -14.15
N TRP A 789 -11.66 -24.01 -13.39
CA TRP A 789 -11.89 -25.44 -13.58
C TRP A 789 -12.11 -26.11 -12.23
N LYS A 790 -12.87 -27.21 -12.21
CA LYS A 790 -13.06 -28.01 -11.00
C LYS A 790 -12.00 -29.11 -10.91
N LEU A 791 -11.25 -29.14 -9.80
CA LEU A 791 -10.32 -30.21 -9.44
C LEU A 791 -10.68 -30.74 -8.05
N MET A 792 -11.01 -32.03 -7.95
CA MET A 792 -11.35 -32.70 -6.68
C MET A 792 -12.42 -31.96 -5.85
N GLY A 793 -13.43 -31.37 -6.51
CA GLY A 793 -14.51 -30.62 -5.84
C GLY A 793 -14.18 -29.15 -5.55
N PHE A 794 -12.94 -28.71 -5.70
CA PHE A 794 -12.52 -27.32 -5.56
C PHE A 794 -12.48 -26.60 -6.92
N THR A 795 -12.96 -25.37 -6.97
CA THR A 795 -12.83 -24.51 -8.16
C THR A 795 -11.47 -23.81 -8.12
N ILE A 796 -10.60 -24.14 -9.08
CA ILE A 796 -9.22 -23.65 -9.21
C ILE A 796 -9.01 -22.94 -10.56
N HIS A 797 -7.85 -22.28 -10.73
CA HIS A 797 -7.49 -21.65 -12.00
C HIS A 797 -7.16 -22.67 -13.10
N SER A 798 -7.42 -22.33 -14.37
CA SER A 798 -7.09 -23.20 -15.51
C SER A 798 -5.59 -23.31 -15.83
N SER A 799 -4.82 -22.24 -15.62
CA SER A 799 -3.37 -22.16 -15.90
C SER A 799 -2.77 -20.85 -15.39
N MET A 800 -1.62 -20.91 -14.70
CA MET A 800 -0.87 -19.70 -14.26
C MET A 800 -0.25 -18.91 -15.42
N VAL A 801 -0.08 -19.52 -16.61
CA VAL A 801 0.66 -18.90 -17.74
C VAL A 801 -0.27 -18.20 -18.73
N LYS A 802 -1.56 -18.55 -18.76
CA LYS A 802 -2.55 -18.02 -19.73
C LYS A 802 -3.50 -16.98 -19.16
N ILE A 803 -3.55 -16.82 -17.84
CA ILE A 803 -4.36 -15.81 -17.17
C ILE A 803 -3.61 -14.49 -17.12
N THR A 804 -4.29 -13.38 -17.42
CA THR A 804 -3.74 -12.05 -17.16
C THR A 804 -3.26 -11.98 -15.70
N PRO A 805 -1.96 -11.71 -15.41
CA PRO A 805 -1.41 -11.77 -14.05
C PRO A 805 -2.21 -10.98 -13.02
N LEU A 806 -2.80 -9.87 -13.47
CA LEU A 806 -3.76 -9.02 -12.77
C LEU A 806 -4.90 -9.80 -12.10
N LEU A 807 -5.50 -10.73 -12.84
CA LEU A 807 -6.75 -11.40 -12.50
C LEU A 807 -6.53 -12.72 -11.76
N PHE A 808 -5.26 -13.15 -11.59
CA PHE A 808 -4.90 -14.46 -11.06
C PHE A 808 -5.50 -14.73 -9.67
N LEU A 809 -5.27 -13.85 -8.71
CA LEU A 809 -5.83 -14.01 -7.37
C LEU A 809 -7.33 -13.76 -7.35
N ARG A 810 -7.84 -12.85 -8.19
CA ARG A 810 -9.27 -12.54 -8.24
C ARG A 810 -10.11 -13.74 -8.63
N VAL A 811 -9.59 -14.55 -9.54
CA VAL A 811 -10.23 -15.80 -9.92
C VAL A 811 -10.46 -16.73 -8.73
N LEU A 812 -9.44 -16.91 -7.89
CA LEU A 812 -9.53 -17.76 -6.71
C LEU A 812 -10.41 -17.14 -5.62
N GLN A 813 -10.29 -15.83 -5.39
CA GLN A 813 -11.09 -15.11 -4.40
C GLN A 813 -12.59 -15.20 -4.73
N MET A 814 -12.96 -14.95 -5.99
CA MET A 814 -14.33 -15.08 -6.46
C MET A 814 -14.83 -16.53 -6.39
N ALA A 815 -13.97 -17.50 -6.68
CA ALA A 815 -14.30 -18.93 -6.60
C ALA A 815 -14.53 -19.43 -5.17
N GLN A 816 -13.93 -18.77 -4.17
CA GLN A 816 -14.05 -19.13 -2.75
C GLN A 816 -14.98 -18.19 -1.97
N TRP A 817 -15.53 -17.17 -2.62
CA TRP A 817 -16.40 -16.21 -1.96
C TRP A 817 -17.73 -16.86 -1.59
N CYS A 818 -18.10 -16.73 -0.31
CA CYS A 818 -19.41 -17.14 0.19
C CYS A 818 -20.18 -15.92 0.68
N TYR A 819 -21.49 -15.91 0.42
CA TYR A 819 -22.37 -14.88 0.92
C TYR A 819 -22.47 -14.97 2.45
N PRO A 820 -22.39 -13.85 3.20
CA PRO A 820 -22.40 -13.92 4.66
C PRO A 820 -23.69 -14.55 5.21
N SER A 821 -23.55 -15.58 6.05
CA SER A 821 -24.68 -16.38 6.56
C SER A 821 -25.66 -15.62 7.45
N HIS A 822 -25.22 -14.52 8.08
CA HIS A 822 -26.05 -13.66 8.91
C HIS A 822 -26.90 -12.67 8.10
N LEU A 823 -26.65 -12.55 6.79
CA LEU A 823 -27.39 -11.67 5.89
C LEU A 823 -28.43 -12.46 5.09
N THR A 824 -29.54 -11.80 4.76
CA THR A 824 -30.51 -12.37 3.82
C THR A 824 -29.87 -12.53 2.44
N PRO A 825 -29.95 -13.72 1.81
CA PRO A 825 -29.42 -13.93 0.48
C PRO A 825 -30.05 -12.97 -0.55
N PRO A 826 -29.32 -12.62 -1.63
CA PRO A 826 -29.74 -11.56 -2.54
C PRO A 826 -30.97 -11.93 -3.37
N TYR A 827 -31.27 -13.23 -3.49
CA TYR A 827 -32.49 -13.75 -4.09
C TYR A 827 -32.83 -15.15 -3.54
N LYS A 828 -34.09 -15.56 -3.72
CA LYS A 828 -34.56 -16.88 -3.30
C LYS A 828 -33.85 -17.99 -4.09
N GLY A 829 -33.26 -18.95 -3.38
CA GLY A 829 -32.53 -20.07 -3.99
C GLY A 829 -31.07 -19.77 -4.33
N TYR A 830 -30.50 -18.68 -3.82
CA TYR A 830 -29.08 -18.38 -3.93
C TYR A 830 -28.21 -19.52 -3.38
N ARG A 831 -27.17 -19.90 -4.13
CA ARG A 831 -26.16 -20.90 -3.72
C ARG A 831 -24.77 -20.37 -4.07
N ASP A 832 -23.86 -20.35 -3.10
CA ASP A 832 -22.47 -19.90 -3.32
C ASP A 832 -21.79 -20.65 -4.49
N GLY A 833 -22.04 -21.96 -4.57
CA GLY A 833 -21.50 -22.85 -5.60
C GLY A 833 -21.78 -22.43 -7.03
N ASP A 834 -22.90 -21.75 -7.28
CA ASP A 834 -23.30 -21.28 -8.61
C ASP A 834 -22.47 -20.07 -9.08
N TRP A 835 -21.84 -19.36 -8.14
CA TRP A 835 -21.05 -18.14 -8.39
C TRP A 835 -19.54 -18.40 -8.42
N GLN A 836 -19.09 -19.66 -8.37
CA GLN A 836 -17.65 -19.94 -8.28
C GLN A 836 -16.92 -19.82 -9.63
N GLU A 837 -17.53 -20.30 -10.72
CA GLU A 837 -16.93 -20.16 -12.06
C GLU A 837 -16.90 -18.68 -12.46
N ASN A 838 -15.74 -18.20 -12.87
CA ASN A 838 -15.51 -16.79 -13.20
C ASN A 838 -14.31 -16.60 -14.16
N ASP A 839 -14.16 -15.37 -14.64
CA ASP A 839 -13.06 -14.92 -15.54
C ASP A 839 -12.06 -13.96 -14.87
N GLY A 840 -12.17 -13.78 -13.54
CA GLY A 840 -11.37 -12.89 -12.73
C GLY A 840 -11.97 -11.50 -12.50
N ALA A 841 -13.09 -11.16 -13.14
CA ALA A 841 -13.83 -9.94 -12.84
C ALA A 841 -15.33 -10.15 -12.67
N VAL A 842 -15.92 -11.07 -13.44
CA VAL A 842 -17.35 -11.38 -13.42
C VAL A 842 -17.54 -12.89 -13.31
N ASN A 843 -18.54 -13.32 -12.56
CA ASN A 843 -18.90 -14.73 -12.43
C ASN A 843 -19.57 -15.21 -13.72
N THR A 844 -19.22 -16.40 -14.21
CA THR A 844 -19.67 -16.92 -15.51
C THR A 844 -21.21 -17.06 -15.57
N ILE A 845 -21.86 -17.44 -14.46
CA ILE A 845 -23.33 -17.48 -14.35
C ILE A 845 -23.97 -16.11 -14.62
N SER A 846 -23.25 -15.03 -14.34
CA SER A 846 -23.76 -13.67 -14.51
C SER A 846 -23.73 -13.22 -15.96
N MET A 847 -22.90 -13.82 -16.79
CA MET A 847 -22.66 -13.35 -18.16
C MET A 847 -23.64 -13.90 -19.17
N THR A 848 -24.19 -15.09 -18.98
CA THR A 848 -24.93 -15.81 -20.04
C THR A 848 -26.14 -15.04 -20.53
N HIS A 849 -26.99 -14.57 -19.62
CA HIS A 849 -28.22 -13.83 -19.91
C HIS A 849 -28.77 -13.23 -18.61
N PRO A 850 -29.69 -12.26 -18.67
CA PRO A 850 -30.37 -11.76 -17.49
C PRO A 850 -31.24 -12.87 -16.87
N ARG A 851 -30.88 -13.27 -15.66
CA ARG A 851 -31.44 -14.42 -14.94
C ARG A 851 -32.32 -13.99 -13.77
N PHE A 852 -31.96 -12.90 -13.10
CA PHE A 852 -32.64 -12.43 -11.89
C PHE A 852 -33.19 -11.01 -12.07
N PRO A 853 -34.35 -10.66 -11.50
CA PRO A 853 -35.20 -11.51 -10.66
C PRO A 853 -36.09 -12.50 -11.44
N ILE A 854 -36.30 -12.24 -12.73
CA ILE A 854 -37.05 -13.11 -13.65
C ILE A 854 -36.08 -13.49 -14.78
N GLU A 855 -36.06 -14.76 -15.15
CA GLU A 855 -35.17 -15.26 -16.19
C GLU A 855 -35.68 -14.87 -17.58
N HIS A 856 -34.83 -14.23 -18.38
CA HIS A 856 -35.15 -13.83 -19.74
C HIS A 856 -35.07 -15.04 -20.71
N PRO A 857 -35.82 -15.03 -21.83
CA PRO A 857 -35.74 -16.07 -22.85
C PRO A 857 -34.29 -16.25 -23.32
N ASN A 858 -33.78 -17.48 -23.27
CA ASN A 858 -32.39 -17.77 -23.58
C ASN A 858 -32.23 -19.14 -24.25
N CYS A 859 -31.12 -19.31 -24.98
CA CYS A 859 -30.74 -20.54 -25.65
C CYS A 859 -29.21 -20.66 -25.68
N PHE A 860 -28.68 -21.88 -25.59
CA PHE A 860 -27.25 -22.13 -25.78
C PHE A 860 -26.91 -22.08 -27.28
N LEU A 861 -25.90 -21.29 -27.65
CA LEU A 861 -25.49 -21.12 -29.04
C LEU A 861 -24.71 -22.37 -29.51
N GLN A 862 -25.34 -23.19 -30.37
CA GLN A 862 -24.70 -24.32 -31.06
C GLN A 862 -23.86 -23.83 -32.26
N ASN A 863 -22.98 -24.67 -32.81
CA ASN A 863 -22.05 -24.29 -33.89
C ASN A 863 -22.73 -23.91 -35.23
N ASP A 864 -24.02 -24.17 -35.40
CA ASP A 864 -24.78 -23.84 -36.61
C ASP A 864 -25.57 -22.54 -36.38
N SER A 865 -25.09 -21.43 -36.93
CA SER A 865 -25.63 -20.07 -36.77
C SER A 865 -26.90 -19.79 -37.58
N SER A 866 -27.38 -20.76 -38.36
CA SER A 866 -28.52 -20.62 -39.28
C SER A 866 -29.90 -20.50 -38.60
N LEU A 867 -29.98 -20.56 -37.26
CA LEU A 867 -31.23 -20.65 -36.49
C LEU A 867 -31.43 -19.57 -35.41
N ILE A 868 -30.74 -18.42 -35.52
CA ILE A 868 -30.89 -17.31 -34.58
C ILE A 868 -32.21 -16.56 -34.81
N LYS A 869 -33.02 -16.41 -33.76
CA LYS A 869 -34.29 -15.64 -33.76
C LYS A 869 -34.21 -14.43 -32.82
N PRO A 870 -34.85 -13.29 -33.14
CA PRO A 870 -34.87 -12.15 -32.25
C PRO A 870 -35.70 -12.44 -30.97
N GLY A 871 -35.47 -11.66 -29.92
CA GLY A 871 -36.15 -11.80 -28.63
C GLY A 871 -35.64 -12.91 -27.72
N ILE A 872 -34.51 -13.55 -28.05
CA ILE A 872 -33.90 -14.63 -27.26
C ILE A 872 -32.40 -14.32 -27.08
N TRP A 873 -31.89 -14.49 -25.85
CA TRP A 873 -30.46 -14.43 -25.55
C TRP A 873 -29.75 -15.73 -25.94
N TYR A 874 -28.93 -15.68 -26.99
CA TYR A 874 -28.07 -16.80 -27.35
C TYR A 874 -26.72 -16.65 -26.68
N TYR A 875 -26.31 -17.64 -25.89
CA TYR A 875 -25.06 -17.54 -25.14
C TYR A 875 -24.08 -18.68 -25.45
N LYS A 876 -22.79 -18.36 -25.42
CA LYS A 876 -21.68 -19.30 -25.54
C LYS A 876 -20.68 -19.06 -24.43
N VAL A 877 -20.22 -20.13 -23.79
CA VAL A 877 -19.13 -20.06 -22.80
C VAL A 877 -17.80 -20.29 -23.52
N VAL A 878 -16.86 -19.35 -23.38
CA VAL A 878 -15.55 -19.36 -24.02
C VAL A 878 -14.43 -19.33 -22.97
N GLU A 879 -13.31 -19.98 -23.27
CA GLU A 879 -12.14 -19.91 -22.39
C GLU A 879 -11.38 -18.60 -22.57
N GLY A 880 -11.40 -17.78 -21.53
CA GLY A 880 -10.79 -16.45 -21.52
C GLY A 880 -10.84 -15.89 -20.11
N ASP A 881 -9.84 -15.08 -19.74
CA ASP A 881 -10.01 -14.15 -18.61
C ASP A 881 -10.76 -12.89 -19.08
N HIS A 882 -10.94 -11.89 -18.22
CA HIS A 882 -11.80 -10.73 -18.51
C HIS A 882 -11.22 -9.72 -19.54
N ILE A 883 -9.89 -9.67 -19.67
CA ILE A 883 -9.11 -8.70 -20.45
C ILE A 883 -8.69 -9.14 -21.89
N PRO A 884 -8.68 -10.42 -22.33
CA PRO A 884 -8.13 -10.81 -23.63
C PRO A 884 -8.84 -10.18 -24.83
N PHE A 885 -10.09 -9.74 -24.67
CA PHE A 885 -10.86 -9.03 -25.70
C PHE A 885 -10.46 -7.55 -25.85
N ILE A 886 -9.59 -7.05 -24.97
CA ILE A 886 -9.21 -5.64 -24.83
C ILE A 886 -7.75 -5.40 -25.25
N VAL A 887 -6.87 -6.39 -25.11
CA VAL A 887 -5.42 -6.21 -25.29
C VAL A 887 -4.78 -7.37 -26.06
N ASN A 888 -4.75 -7.32 -27.40
CA ASN A 888 -3.61 -7.90 -28.13
C ASN A 888 -3.45 -7.41 -29.57
N HIS A 889 -2.33 -6.76 -29.85
CA HIS A 889 -2.06 -6.05 -31.10
C HIS A 889 -1.64 -6.93 -32.30
N LYS A 890 -1.50 -8.26 -32.20
CA LYS A 890 -1.02 -9.08 -33.35
C LYS A 890 -1.53 -10.53 -33.46
N ARG A 891 -2.46 -11.03 -32.62
CA ARG A 891 -2.83 -12.47 -32.67
C ARG A 891 -4.28 -12.87 -32.36
N ALA A 892 -5.17 -11.96 -32.04
CA ALA A 892 -6.59 -12.31 -31.96
C ALA A 892 -7.22 -12.03 -33.33
N LYS A 893 -7.24 -13.03 -34.22
CA LYS A 893 -8.37 -13.07 -35.15
C LYS A 893 -9.61 -13.16 -34.26
N PRO A 894 -10.66 -12.36 -34.49
CA PRO A 894 -11.93 -12.58 -33.84
C PRO A 894 -12.33 -14.05 -34.01
N PRO A 895 -13.04 -14.69 -33.07
CA PRO A 895 -13.53 -16.05 -33.27
C PRO A 895 -14.63 -16.14 -34.35
N PHE A 896 -14.85 -15.08 -35.12
CA PHE A 896 -15.81 -14.99 -36.20
C PHE A 896 -15.19 -15.64 -37.44
N ASP A 897 -15.77 -16.76 -37.84
CA ASP A 897 -15.53 -17.34 -39.15
C ASP A 897 -16.07 -16.35 -40.19
N GLU A 898 -15.17 -15.76 -41.01
CA GLU A 898 -15.50 -14.75 -42.04
C GLU A 898 -16.46 -15.29 -43.12
N GLN A 899 -16.80 -16.58 -43.09
CA GLN A 899 -17.75 -17.21 -44.03
C GLN A 899 -19.20 -17.25 -43.54
N ALA A 900 -19.51 -16.77 -42.32
CA ALA A 900 -20.89 -16.76 -41.80
C ALA A 900 -21.69 -15.48 -42.13
N TYR A 901 -21.08 -14.49 -42.80
CA TYR A 901 -21.68 -13.20 -43.14
C TYR A 901 -21.75 -12.93 -44.65
N THR A 902 -22.11 -13.96 -45.42
CA THR A 902 -22.64 -13.80 -46.79
C THR A 902 -24.00 -14.44 -46.90
#